data_AF-A0A1Q9DDR4-F1
#
_entry.id   AF-A0A1Q9DDR4-F1
#
_cell.length_a   1.000
_cell.length_b   1.000
_cell.length_c   1.000
_cell.angle_alpha   90.00
_cell.angle_beta   90.00
_cell.angle_gamma   90.00
#
_symmetry.space_group_name_H-M   'P 1'
#
loop_
_entity.id
_entity.type
_entity.pdbx_description
1 polymer ?
#
loop_
_entity_poly.entity_id
_entity_poly.type
_entity_poly.pdbx_seq_one_letter_code
_entity_poly.pdbx_strand_id
1 'polypeptide(L)'
;MGAPVRWAELPSAARARRKVPWTAGLLLLLAWAGAGRSLAVVAGPRAGMCRSSAAGVCETLEEVRRKNKQLRVQLDKSPWPILRCFSAKGQNYSLPLRAESRDLRRLRPERVLAYLAGFFDGDGCVACESSLSGCRLHVGQSFDQAEVLMLLYETFGGSITRKWSGMGLRKPLLQWIACGECARNAAQLLAPQSITKQKQLLLAVQWPEAKSDRKDCKAELSALKEYDSAVAGPCSWEYCAGFFDAEGCISQKHAGASLQLQIMQKHPRVLMCLREFLARSLGQDATVGKEGEYAHVLSISGVTSCKQILQHLLAAGLLCKAGQAQLGLGLTPETAAQVDAELGCLTGNQSFGKRLDAAGQERARKIRATQAQAARCRKHGRLAEAEAKLNEIEVLKAEHQLLKANHENQQLLQYVSKLQPIHSILQSAGEGPFNRELTEEQQGADEDAHDRAVILLSLRRTGRFLSMLLARRSDGCRKCGRELEWKRSSPEWPVNNAPSTRLHTQRPAAGKGVQNQGVADVNFDVSVFGLQFSFDLEGRCVSFAGISPRESDGMIALRSHALLAHALHARRQAAGAVGLLAPAFWVRRFKTRVSLERLHADVRDSFCAEAFDTSKEVQMKNKQLRVQLSMSPWPILKSFSANGQNYSLPLRAESRDLRRLPPEPVLAYLAGFFDGDGCVSCPHVSGCCLHVGQSFDQAEVLMLFYETFGGSITLQRDGMGLRKPLLRWTAYGQSARNAAHLLAPQSITKQRQLLLAAQWPEAKSDRKDCKAELSALKALKEHDSAVARPCSWEYFTGFFDAEGYIKQQRGGASLLLQIGQKHPRVLECLREFLAQRLGKDATVGKVAGSAHALWVCGLTSCKQLLQHFLAAGLICKAEQAKLGLGLTPATAAQVDAELGRLTGNQAFGKRLDAAGQERARKIKATQAQAARCRKQGQLAEAAAKLDEIEVLKAEHELLKACHENQQLAEYVRKVQSLHNNSWEGPIAHGM
;
A
#
# COMPACT_ATOMS: atom_id res chain seq x y z
N MET A 1 -50.38 -29.16 42.74
CA MET A 1 -51.81 -29.02 42.40
C MET A 1 -52.11 -27.53 42.19
N GLY A 2 -53.20 -27.19 41.49
CA GLY A 2 -53.61 -25.80 41.24
C GLY A 2 -53.23 -25.29 39.84
N ALA A 3 -54.22 -24.83 39.09
CA ALA A 3 -54.09 -24.19 37.78
C ALA A 3 -54.52 -22.71 37.88
N PRO A 4 -54.05 -21.81 36.99
CA PRO A 4 -54.38 -20.39 37.05
C PRO A 4 -55.67 -20.01 36.32
N VAL A 5 -56.34 -18.97 36.83
CA VAL A 5 -57.51 -18.28 36.25
C VAL A 5 -57.15 -16.78 36.36
N ARG A 6 -57.08 -15.98 35.27
CA ARG A 6 -58.17 -15.23 34.59
C ARG A 6 -58.99 -14.37 35.59
N TRP A 7 -59.32 -13.09 35.37
CA TRP A 7 -59.07 -12.08 34.31
C TRP A 7 -59.01 -10.68 34.96
N ALA A 8 -58.44 -9.68 34.28
CA ALA A 8 -58.90 -8.27 34.32
C ALA A 8 -58.28 -7.47 33.15
N GLU A 9 -59.07 -6.69 32.41
CA GLU A 9 -58.58 -5.80 31.34
C GLU A 9 -59.53 -4.61 31.12
N LEU A 10 -59.02 -3.52 30.51
CA LEU A 10 -59.70 -2.34 29.95
C LEU A 10 -60.18 -1.23 30.91
N PRO A 11 -60.40 0.03 30.43
CA PRO A 11 -60.12 0.59 29.09
C PRO A 11 -59.31 1.91 29.07
N SER A 12 -58.64 2.25 27.95
CA SER A 12 -58.82 3.54 27.23
C SER A 12 -57.96 3.73 25.96
N ALA A 13 -58.53 4.49 25.02
CA ALA A 13 -58.03 4.97 23.72
C ALA A 13 -56.56 5.49 23.67
N ALA A 14 -55.83 5.52 22.55
CA ALA A 14 -55.99 5.01 21.16
C ALA A 14 -54.58 5.07 20.48
N ARG A 15 -54.31 5.04 19.15
CA ARG A 15 -55.07 5.18 17.89
C ARG A 15 -54.24 4.55 16.75
N ALA A 16 -54.86 3.94 15.72
CA ALA A 16 -54.13 3.10 14.73
C ALA A 16 -54.53 3.35 13.25
N ARG A 17 -53.64 2.96 12.32
CA ARG A 17 -53.97 2.67 10.89
C ARG A 17 -53.19 1.45 10.41
N ARG A 18 -53.87 0.49 9.77
CA ARG A 18 -53.28 -0.74 9.19
C ARG A 18 -52.90 -0.54 7.72
N LYS A 19 -51.98 -1.37 7.22
CA LYS A 19 -51.91 -1.77 5.80
C LYS A 19 -51.65 -3.28 5.73
N VAL A 20 -52.37 -3.95 4.85
CA VAL A 20 -52.16 -5.33 4.36
C VAL A 20 -52.61 -5.37 2.88
N PRO A 21 -52.19 -6.35 2.07
CA PRO A 21 -52.03 -6.16 0.62
C PRO A 21 -53.15 -6.83 -0.20
N TRP A 22 -53.02 -6.84 -1.54
CA TRP A 22 -52.94 -8.05 -2.38
C TRP A 22 -52.52 -7.66 -3.81
N THR A 23 -52.44 -8.62 -4.75
CA THR A 23 -51.74 -8.52 -6.04
C THR A 23 -52.63 -8.58 -7.28
N ALA A 24 -52.15 -7.96 -8.37
CA ALA A 24 -52.47 -8.19 -9.79
C ALA A 24 -53.86 -7.74 -10.32
N GLY A 25 -53.87 -7.21 -11.55
CA GLY A 25 -55.08 -6.95 -12.34
C GLY A 25 -54.93 -5.80 -13.36
N LEU A 26 -54.98 -6.13 -14.66
CA LEU A 26 -55.08 -5.25 -15.86
C LEU A 26 -53.96 -4.18 -16.05
N LEU A 27 -53.48 -3.85 -17.25
CA LEU A 27 -53.80 -4.29 -18.62
C LEU A 27 -55.19 -3.91 -19.17
N LEU A 28 -55.43 -2.60 -19.34
CA LEU A 28 -56.28 -2.06 -20.43
C LEU A 28 -55.97 -0.57 -20.69
N LEU A 29 -56.55 -0.03 -21.78
CA LEU A 29 -56.57 1.38 -22.21
C LEU A 29 -55.22 2.03 -22.60
N LEU A 30 -54.90 1.82 -23.89
CA LEU A 30 -54.31 2.87 -24.73
C LEU A 30 -55.29 4.05 -24.91
N ALA A 31 -54.77 5.13 -25.50
CA ALA A 31 -55.47 6.36 -25.90
C ALA A 31 -56.01 7.25 -24.76
N TRP A 32 -55.30 8.36 -24.52
CA TRP A 32 -55.70 9.65 -25.08
C TRP A 32 -54.45 10.51 -25.32
N ALA A 33 -54.49 11.42 -26.28
CA ALA A 33 -53.35 12.24 -26.67
C ALA A 33 -53.63 13.74 -26.49
N GLY A 34 -52.57 14.56 -26.44
CA GLY A 34 -52.67 16.00 -26.68
C GLY A 34 -52.76 16.91 -25.45
N ALA A 35 -51.61 17.24 -24.86
CA ALA A 35 -51.35 18.58 -24.30
C ALA A 35 -49.84 18.73 -24.03
N GLY A 36 -49.14 19.54 -24.81
CA GLY A 36 -47.72 19.82 -24.56
C GLY A 36 -47.51 20.71 -23.33
N ARG A 37 -46.64 20.30 -22.40
CA ARG A 37 -46.06 21.20 -21.38
C ARG A 37 -44.56 20.95 -21.26
N SER A 38 -43.81 22.05 -21.09
CA SER A 38 -42.35 22.09 -21.18
C SER A 38 -41.66 21.19 -20.16
N LEU A 39 -40.60 20.48 -20.60
CA LEU A 39 -39.66 19.77 -19.74
C LEU A 39 -38.67 20.75 -19.09
N ALA A 40 -39.20 21.59 -18.20
CA ALA A 40 -38.42 22.40 -17.26
C ALA A 40 -38.81 22.03 -15.82
N VAL A 41 -37.89 22.27 -14.87
CA VAL A 41 -38.06 21.99 -13.42
C VAL A 41 -38.07 20.49 -13.04
N VAL A 42 -36.92 19.83 -13.23
CA VAL A 42 -36.50 18.69 -12.36
C VAL A 42 -35.11 19.00 -11.79
N ALA A 43 -35.04 20.03 -10.94
CA ALA A 43 -33.80 20.59 -10.39
C ALA A 43 -33.81 20.75 -8.85
N GLY A 44 -34.50 19.86 -8.14
CA GLY A 44 -34.42 19.68 -6.67
C GLY A 44 -34.18 18.21 -6.34
N PRO A 45 -33.46 17.85 -5.26
CA PRO A 45 -33.47 18.55 -3.97
C PRO A 45 -32.07 18.84 -3.36
N ARG A 46 -30.96 18.77 -4.13
CA ARG A 46 -29.59 18.73 -3.60
C ARG A 46 -29.17 19.91 -2.70
N ALA A 47 -29.78 21.09 -2.83
CA ALA A 47 -29.40 22.29 -2.06
C ALA A 47 -29.61 22.14 -0.53
N GLY A 48 -30.55 21.30 -0.08
CA GLY A 48 -30.90 21.18 1.34
C GLY A 48 -29.79 20.60 2.23
N MET A 49 -29.02 19.64 1.73
CA MET A 49 -28.06 18.86 2.53
C MET A 49 -26.86 19.67 3.07
N CYS A 50 -26.51 20.79 2.42
CA CYS A 50 -25.37 21.60 2.87
C CYS A 50 -25.69 22.37 4.16
N ARG A 51 -26.93 22.86 4.35
CA ARG A 51 -27.29 23.69 5.52
C ARG A 51 -27.22 22.90 6.84
N SER A 52 -27.62 21.63 6.85
CA SER A 52 -27.52 20.76 8.03
C SER A 52 -26.08 20.36 8.41
N SER A 53 -25.09 20.67 7.56
CA SER A 53 -23.70 20.23 7.72
C SER A 53 -22.77 21.33 8.27
N ALA A 54 -23.28 22.56 8.42
CA ALA A 54 -22.59 23.67 9.07
C ALA A 54 -22.58 23.53 10.60
N ALA A 55 -21.42 23.78 11.21
CA ALA A 55 -21.27 23.80 12.67
C ALA A 55 -22.11 24.92 13.30
N GLY A 56 -22.83 24.58 14.37
CA GLY A 56 -23.59 25.53 15.18
C GLY A 56 -22.74 26.11 16.32
N VAL A 57 -23.06 27.34 16.74
CA VAL A 57 -22.30 28.05 17.80
C VAL A 57 -22.27 27.29 19.13
N CYS A 58 -23.32 26.52 19.42
CA CYS A 58 -23.47 25.75 20.66
C CYS A 58 -23.14 24.25 20.53
N GLU A 59 -22.55 23.80 19.41
CA GLU A 59 -22.30 22.36 19.19
C GLU A 59 -21.04 21.85 19.88
N THR A 60 -21.08 20.60 20.32
CA THR A 60 -19.95 19.94 20.96
C THR A 60 -18.84 19.60 19.96
N LEU A 61 -17.61 19.47 20.47
CA LEU A 61 -16.43 19.07 19.69
C LEU A 61 -16.67 17.76 18.90
N GLU A 62 -17.41 16.82 19.49
CA GLU A 62 -17.78 15.53 18.92
C GLU A 62 -18.78 15.67 17.76
N GLU A 63 -19.74 16.60 17.86
CA GLU A 63 -20.71 16.90 16.79
C GLU A 63 -20.06 17.62 15.61
N VAL A 64 -19.18 18.59 15.88
CA VAL A 64 -18.40 19.27 14.84
C VAL A 64 -17.47 18.27 14.13
N ARG A 65 -16.77 17.41 14.87
CA ARG A 65 -15.98 16.30 14.31
C ARG A 65 -16.84 15.33 13.49
N ARG A 66 -18.07 15.03 13.93
CA ARG A 66 -19.04 14.22 13.16
C ARG A 66 -19.42 14.89 11.85
N LYS A 67 -19.72 16.20 11.86
CA LYS A 67 -20.01 16.99 10.65
C LYS A 67 -18.82 17.05 9.69
N ASN A 68 -17.60 17.28 10.19
CA ASN A 68 -16.39 17.28 9.37
C ASN A 68 -16.14 15.91 8.71
N LYS A 69 -16.39 14.82 9.44
CA LYS A 69 -16.34 13.46 8.90
C LYS A 69 -17.41 13.23 7.83
N GLN A 70 -18.64 13.73 8.02
CA GLN A 70 -19.71 13.66 7.03
C GLN A 70 -19.37 14.46 5.76
N LEU A 71 -18.86 15.70 5.89
CA LEU A 71 -18.40 16.54 4.79
C LEU A 71 -17.22 15.93 4.02
N ARG A 72 -16.25 15.32 4.72
CA ARG A 72 -15.15 14.57 4.08
C ARG A 72 -15.66 13.36 3.30
N VAL A 73 -16.59 12.57 3.86
CA VAL A 73 -17.22 11.44 3.15
C VAL A 73 -18.08 11.90 1.96
N GLN A 74 -18.70 13.08 2.03
CA GLN A 74 -19.40 13.69 0.89
C GLN A 74 -18.42 14.13 -0.20
N LEU A 75 -17.32 14.82 0.17
CA LEU A 75 -16.29 15.23 -0.77
C LEU A 75 -15.61 14.02 -1.43
N ASP A 76 -15.22 12.99 -0.66
CA ASP A 76 -14.61 11.76 -1.18
C ASP A 76 -15.55 10.95 -2.12
N LYS A 77 -16.84 11.32 -2.20
CA LYS A 77 -17.83 10.79 -3.18
C LYS A 77 -18.20 11.79 -4.28
N SER A 78 -17.79 13.05 -4.17
CA SER A 78 -17.96 14.06 -5.22
C SER A 78 -16.86 13.88 -6.27
N PRO A 79 -17.17 13.46 -7.51
CA PRO A 79 -16.19 13.53 -8.58
C PRO A 79 -15.81 14.99 -8.84
N TRP A 80 -14.66 15.21 -9.46
CA TRP A 80 -14.45 16.46 -10.18
C TRP A 80 -15.08 16.38 -11.57
N PRO A 81 -15.46 17.51 -12.18
CA PRO A 81 -15.91 17.54 -13.57
C PRO A 81 -14.87 16.96 -14.52
N ILE A 82 -15.35 16.46 -15.65
CA ILE A 82 -14.51 15.84 -16.68
C ILE A 82 -13.67 16.93 -17.34
N LEU A 83 -12.42 17.10 -16.88
CA LEU A 83 -11.47 18.07 -17.42
C LEU A 83 -11.23 17.79 -18.93
N ARG A 84 -11.79 18.65 -19.79
CA ARG A 84 -11.68 18.60 -21.27
C ARG A 84 -10.53 19.43 -21.83
N CYS A 85 -10.09 20.44 -21.09
CA CYS A 85 -8.97 21.33 -21.41
C CYS A 85 -8.22 21.70 -20.12
N PHE A 86 -7.03 22.28 -20.23
CA PHE A 86 -6.29 22.88 -19.13
C PHE A 86 -5.68 24.21 -19.58
N SER A 87 -5.35 25.07 -18.62
CA SER A 87 -4.61 26.31 -18.89
C SER A 87 -3.14 26.12 -18.56
N ALA A 88 -2.25 26.69 -19.36
CA ALA A 88 -0.84 26.82 -19.04
C ALA A 88 -0.25 28.05 -19.76
N LYS A 89 0.61 28.83 -19.09
CA LYS A 89 1.20 30.07 -19.67
C LYS A 89 0.16 31.07 -20.23
N GLY A 90 -1.05 31.09 -19.67
CA GLY A 90 -2.18 31.92 -20.13
C GLY A 90 -2.92 31.41 -21.38
N GLN A 91 -2.52 30.28 -21.96
CA GLN A 91 -3.20 29.64 -23.09
C GLN A 91 -4.00 28.41 -22.64
N ASN A 92 -5.09 28.09 -23.34
CA ASN A 92 -5.93 26.93 -23.03
C ASN A 92 -5.71 25.81 -24.07
N TYR A 93 -5.43 24.59 -23.59
CA TYR A 93 -5.12 23.42 -24.41
C TYR A 93 -6.15 22.31 -24.22
N SER A 94 -6.65 21.74 -25.31
CA SER A 94 -7.60 20.61 -25.31
C SER A 94 -6.92 19.29 -24.89
N LEU A 95 -7.68 18.38 -24.28
CA LEU A 95 -7.22 17.07 -23.82
C LEU A 95 -7.88 15.92 -24.63
N PRO A 96 -7.10 14.93 -25.11
CA PRO A 96 -5.65 14.81 -24.99
C PRO A 96 -4.92 15.75 -25.96
N LEU A 97 -3.89 16.44 -25.46
CA LEU A 97 -2.93 17.15 -26.31
C LEU A 97 -2.05 16.07 -26.96
N ARG A 98 -2.28 15.84 -28.26
CA ARG A 98 -1.61 14.79 -29.04
C ARG A 98 -0.15 15.15 -29.30
N ALA A 99 0.66 14.15 -29.65
CA ALA A 99 2.05 14.39 -30.01
C ALA A 99 2.19 15.05 -31.38
N GLU A 100 2.63 16.30 -31.40
CA GLU A 100 3.22 16.93 -32.57
C GLU A 100 4.62 16.34 -32.86
N SER A 101 4.95 16.18 -34.14
CA SER A 101 6.33 15.95 -34.55
C SER A 101 7.11 17.27 -34.42
N ARG A 102 8.03 17.34 -33.47
CA ARG A 102 8.87 18.53 -33.21
C ARG A 102 10.33 18.21 -33.51
N ASP A 103 11.01 19.08 -34.24
CA ASP A 103 12.42 18.89 -34.54
C ASP A 103 13.30 19.15 -33.31
N LEU A 104 13.77 18.06 -32.70
CA LEU A 104 14.65 18.07 -31.53
C LEU A 104 16.05 18.63 -31.84
N ARG A 105 16.42 18.83 -33.12
CA ARG A 105 17.67 19.48 -33.52
C ARG A 105 17.76 20.94 -33.06
N ARG A 106 16.63 21.60 -32.79
CA ARG A 106 16.61 22.93 -32.15
C ARG A 106 16.82 22.77 -30.64
N LEU A 107 18.05 22.36 -30.28
CA LEU A 107 18.51 22.14 -28.92
C LEU A 107 18.07 23.29 -28.00
N ARG A 108 17.39 22.93 -26.90
CA ARG A 108 17.04 23.91 -25.85
C ARG A 108 18.30 24.28 -25.06
N PRO A 109 18.35 25.49 -24.45
CA PRO A 109 19.44 25.87 -23.57
C PRO A 109 19.65 24.82 -22.48
N GLU A 110 20.91 24.47 -22.17
CA GLU A 110 21.28 23.41 -21.23
C GLU A 110 20.58 23.56 -19.87
N ARG A 111 20.41 24.80 -19.40
CA ARG A 111 19.63 25.18 -18.21
C ARG A 111 18.24 24.54 -18.15
N VAL A 112 17.53 24.48 -19.29
CA VAL A 112 16.20 23.86 -19.40
C VAL A 112 16.29 22.34 -19.26
N LEU A 113 17.32 21.71 -19.82
CA LEU A 113 17.55 20.27 -19.68
C LEU A 113 17.94 19.89 -18.25
N ALA A 114 18.79 20.69 -17.59
CA ALA A 114 19.13 20.52 -16.18
C ALA A 114 17.91 20.62 -15.26
N TYR A 115 17.07 21.66 -15.45
CA TYR A 115 15.80 21.80 -14.73
C TYR A 115 14.85 20.62 -14.98
N LEU A 116 14.64 20.22 -16.24
CA LEU A 116 13.76 19.10 -16.57
C LEU A 116 14.30 17.75 -16.05
N ALA A 117 15.62 17.56 -15.99
CA ALA A 117 16.23 16.40 -15.37
C ALA A 117 16.01 16.37 -13.86
N GLY A 118 16.20 17.50 -13.16
CA GLY A 118 15.85 17.61 -11.74
C GLY A 118 14.38 17.31 -11.45
N PHE A 119 13.47 17.87 -12.25
CA PHE A 119 12.03 17.64 -12.10
C PHE A 119 11.64 16.18 -12.40
N PHE A 120 12.24 15.58 -13.43
CA PHE A 120 12.05 14.17 -13.76
C PHE A 120 12.66 13.24 -12.68
N ASP A 121 13.73 13.66 -12.03
CA ASP A 121 14.39 12.91 -10.96
C ASP A 121 13.61 12.90 -9.64
N GLY A 122 12.67 13.83 -9.45
CA GLY A 122 11.55 13.71 -8.52
C GLY A 122 10.36 12.94 -9.13
N ASP A 123 9.38 13.65 -9.68
CA ASP A 123 8.06 13.12 -10.09
C ASP A 123 8.04 12.32 -11.41
N GLY A 124 9.16 12.29 -12.15
CA GLY A 124 9.28 11.51 -13.38
C GLY A 124 9.47 10.01 -13.15
N CYS A 125 9.06 9.19 -14.12
CA CYS A 125 9.17 7.75 -14.03
C CYS A 125 9.43 7.10 -15.39
N VAL A 126 10.54 6.37 -15.49
CA VAL A 126 10.83 5.45 -16.60
C VAL A 126 10.04 4.15 -16.40
N ALA A 127 9.35 3.68 -17.43
CA ALA A 127 8.61 2.43 -17.39
C ALA A 127 8.77 1.64 -18.70
N CYS A 128 8.52 0.33 -18.63
CA CYS A 128 8.30 -0.49 -19.82
C CYS A 128 6.79 -0.56 -20.13
N GLU A 129 6.42 -0.58 -21.42
CA GLU A 129 5.03 -0.82 -21.82
C GLU A 129 4.57 -2.24 -21.48
N SER A 130 3.27 -2.43 -21.20
CA SER A 130 2.73 -3.72 -20.74
C SER A 130 2.92 -4.87 -21.75
N SER A 131 2.93 -4.54 -23.04
CA SER A 131 3.19 -5.42 -24.18
C SER A 131 4.68 -5.74 -24.42
N LEU A 132 5.59 -5.11 -23.69
CA LEU A 132 7.04 -5.03 -24.02
C LEU A 132 7.28 -4.42 -25.42
N SER A 133 6.43 -3.49 -25.85
CA SER A 133 6.54 -2.81 -27.15
C SER A 133 7.62 -1.72 -27.19
N GLY A 134 7.94 -1.11 -26.04
CA GLY A 134 9.02 -0.13 -25.91
C GLY A 134 9.22 0.37 -24.48
N CYS A 135 10.10 1.36 -24.33
CA CYS A 135 10.21 2.19 -23.13
C CYS A 135 9.16 3.33 -23.17
N ARG A 136 8.82 3.83 -21.98
CA ARG A 136 7.89 4.95 -21.76
C ARG A 136 8.38 5.84 -20.63
N LEU A 137 8.64 7.10 -20.93
CA LEU A 137 8.88 8.14 -19.95
C LEU A 137 7.55 8.83 -19.63
N HIS A 138 7.30 9.16 -18.36
CA HIS A 138 6.13 9.93 -17.97
C HIS A 138 6.34 10.75 -16.71
N VAL A 139 5.61 11.86 -16.61
CA VAL A 139 5.56 12.80 -15.48
C VAL A 139 4.09 13.14 -15.25
N GLY A 140 3.63 13.25 -14.01
CA GLY A 140 2.24 13.61 -13.71
C GLY A 140 2.15 14.72 -12.68
N GLN A 141 1.30 15.71 -12.94
CA GLN A 141 1.08 16.87 -12.07
C GLN A 141 -0.40 17.23 -11.98
N SER A 142 -0.79 18.01 -10.97
CA SER A 142 -2.16 18.53 -10.90
C SER A 142 -2.43 19.50 -12.06
N PHE A 143 -3.69 19.62 -12.46
CA PHE A 143 -4.07 20.42 -13.63
C PHE A 143 -3.74 21.92 -13.52
N ASP A 144 -3.50 22.41 -12.31
CA ASP A 144 -3.10 23.77 -11.94
C ASP A 144 -1.59 23.91 -11.71
N GLN A 145 -0.80 22.94 -12.16
CA GLN A 145 0.66 22.99 -12.29
C GLN A 145 1.09 22.43 -13.66
N ALA A 146 0.37 22.81 -14.72
CA ALA A 146 0.51 22.24 -16.06
C ALA A 146 1.70 22.84 -16.85
N GLU A 147 2.24 23.98 -16.42
CA GLU A 147 3.37 24.70 -17.02
C GLU A 147 4.58 23.80 -17.27
N VAL A 148 4.93 22.94 -16.31
CA VAL A 148 6.06 22.01 -16.41
C VAL A 148 5.76 20.83 -17.34
N LEU A 149 4.49 20.40 -17.44
CA LEU A 149 4.07 19.40 -18.43
C LEU A 149 4.13 20.00 -19.84
N MET A 150 3.78 21.27 -20.01
CA MET A 150 3.99 22.00 -21.26
C MET A 150 5.47 22.19 -21.58
N LEU A 151 6.33 22.46 -20.58
CA LEU A 151 7.78 22.57 -20.82
C LEU A 151 8.39 21.23 -21.27
N LEU A 152 7.94 20.11 -20.70
CA LEU A 152 8.28 18.76 -21.16
C LEU A 152 7.80 18.51 -22.60
N TYR A 153 6.53 18.82 -22.89
CA TYR A 153 5.94 18.70 -24.23
C TYR A 153 6.68 19.55 -25.28
N GLU A 154 6.98 20.80 -24.95
CA GLU A 154 7.70 21.74 -25.83
C GLU A 154 9.16 21.38 -26.07
N THR A 155 9.76 20.55 -25.21
CA THR A 155 11.18 20.17 -25.28
C THR A 155 11.39 18.77 -25.86
N PHE A 156 10.47 17.84 -25.61
CA PHE A 156 10.61 16.42 -25.97
C PHE A 156 9.49 15.86 -26.86
N GLY A 157 8.44 16.65 -27.14
CA GLY A 157 7.22 16.15 -27.78
C GLY A 157 6.43 15.25 -26.81
N GLY A 158 5.92 14.12 -27.31
CA GLY A 158 5.03 13.25 -26.52
C GLY A 158 3.64 13.86 -26.38
N SER A 159 2.83 13.38 -25.43
CA SER A 159 1.42 13.79 -25.29
C SER A 159 1.07 14.17 -23.86
N ILE A 160 0.13 15.11 -23.66
CA ILE A 160 -0.43 15.43 -22.35
C ILE A 160 -1.87 14.89 -22.27
N THR A 161 -2.12 14.05 -21.27
CA THR A 161 -3.37 13.30 -21.11
C THR A 161 -3.91 13.44 -19.69
N ARG A 162 -5.21 13.22 -19.50
CA ARG A 162 -5.83 13.17 -18.16
C ARG A 162 -5.64 11.78 -17.55
N LYS A 163 -4.66 11.62 -16.66
CA LYS A 163 -4.38 10.36 -15.93
C LYS A 163 -5.50 10.00 -14.96
N TRP A 164 -6.09 11.00 -14.31
CA TRP A 164 -7.25 10.81 -13.43
C TRP A 164 -8.08 12.08 -13.30
N SER A 165 -9.42 11.93 -13.23
CA SER A 165 -10.34 13.07 -13.29
C SER A 165 -10.40 13.92 -12.01
N GLY A 166 -9.92 13.43 -10.87
CA GLY A 166 -10.09 14.08 -9.57
C GLY A 166 -11.32 13.59 -8.79
N MET A 167 -11.27 13.65 -7.47
CA MET A 167 -12.36 13.28 -6.55
C MET A 167 -12.17 13.96 -5.19
N GLY A 168 -13.19 14.69 -4.73
CA GLY A 168 -13.17 15.40 -3.45
C GLY A 168 -12.02 16.39 -3.32
N LEU A 169 -11.27 16.27 -2.23
CA LEU A 169 -10.08 17.09 -1.98
C LEU A 169 -8.91 16.79 -2.94
N ARG A 170 -8.99 15.74 -3.78
CA ARG A 170 -7.91 15.37 -4.72
C ARG A 170 -8.21 15.96 -6.10
N LYS A 171 -7.39 16.94 -6.51
CA LYS A 171 -7.49 17.64 -7.81
C LYS A 171 -7.35 16.66 -9.01
N PRO A 172 -7.86 17.01 -10.21
CA PRO A 172 -7.55 16.33 -11.45
C PRO A 172 -6.04 16.23 -11.69
N LEU A 173 -5.60 15.09 -12.23
CA LEU A 173 -4.19 14.78 -12.47
C LEU A 173 -3.93 14.64 -13.98
N LEU A 174 -3.11 15.54 -14.50
CA LEU A 174 -2.57 15.48 -15.85
C LEU A 174 -1.30 14.61 -15.88
N GLN A 175 -0.94 14.14 -17.07
CA GLN A 175 0.26 13.33 -17.28
C GLN A 175 0.83 13.59 -18.66
N TRP A 176 2.09 14.05 -18.70
CA TRP A 176 2.93 14.01 -19.90
C TRP A 176 3.46 12.57 -20.11
N ILE A 177 3.43 12.10 -21.35
CA ILE A 177 3.85 10.75 -21.75
C ILE A 177 4.64 10.80 -23.05
N ALA A 178 5.86 10.26 -23.02
CA ALA A 178 6.65 9.91 -24.20
C ALA A 178 6.76 8.38 -24.31
N CYS A 179 6.59 7.84 -25.53
CA CYS A 179 6.73 6.41 -25.84
C CYS A 179 7.70 6.21 -27.02
N GLY A 180 8.32 5.03 -27.11
CA GLY A 180 9.14 4.63 -28.26
C GLY A 180 10.29 5.60 -28.53
N GLU A 181 10.46 6.03 -29.78
CA GLU A 181 11.57 6.89 -30.19
C GLU A 181 11.55 8.27 -29.51
N CYS A 182 10.37 8.83 -29.23
CA CYS A 182 10.22 10.04 -28.42
C CYS A 182 10.71 9.81 -26.96
N ALA A 183 10.48 8.61 -26.40
CA ALA A 183 10.99 8.25 -25.07
C ALA A 183 12.52 8.06 -25.05
N ARG A 184 13.11 7.47 -26.10
CA ARG A 184 14.57 7.34 -26.26
C ARG A 184 15.25 8.70 -26.34
N ASN A 185 14.80 9.57 -27.22
CA ASN A 185 15.39 10.90 -27.42
C ASN A 185 15.25 11.78 -26.16
N ALA A 186 14.09 11.74 -25.49
CA ALA A 186 13.92 12.39 -24.19
C ALA A 186 14.89 11.83 -23.13
N ALA A 187 15.06 10.49 -23.06
CA ALA A 187 15.98 9.87 -22.13
C ALA A 187 17.46 10.21 -22.43
N GLN A 188 17.84 10.34 -23.70
CA GLN A 188 19.19 10.70 -24.14
C GLN A 188 19.56 12.13 -23.71
N LEU A 189 18.61 13.06 -23.79
CA LEU A 189 18.81 14.46 -23.36
C LEU A 189 18.76 14.63 -21.83
N LEU A 190 17.98 13.79 -21.13
CA LEU A 190 17.84 13.85 -19.66
C LEU A 190 18.96 13.10 -18.91
N ALA A 191 19.48 11.99 -19.45
CA ALA A 191 20.45 11.15 -18.73
C ALA A 191 21.74 11.86 -18.27
N PRO A 192 22.38 12.75 -19.06
CA PRO A 192 23.61 13.43 -18.64
C PRO A 192 23.42 14.36 -17.43
N GLN A 193 22.21 14.94 -17.30
CA GLN A 193 21.86 15.92 -16.26
C GLN A 193 21.12 15.29 -15.07
N SER A 194 20.80 13.98 -15.12
CA SER A 194 20.11 13.24 -14.07
C SER A 194 21.09 12.71 -13.02
N ILE A 195 20.67 12.73 -11.76
CA ILE A 195 21.39 12.20 -10.60
C ILE A 195 20.73 10.92 -10.07
N THR A 196 19.41 10.87 -9.86
CA THR A 196 18.71 9.71 -9.28
C THR A 196 18.32 8.66 -10.32
N LYS A 197 17.83 9.11 -11.50
CA LYS A 197 17.27 8.22 -12.52
C LYS A 197 18.19 7.97 -13.72
N GLN A 198 19.42 8.49 -13.71
CA GLN A 198 20.37 8.38 -14.84
C GLN A 198 20.48 6.95 -15.40
N LYS A 199 20.68 5.94 -14.54
CA LYS A 199 20.75 4.53 -14.96
C LYS A 199 19.45 4.04 -15.62
N GLN A 200 18.30 4.47 -15.12
CA GLN A 200 16.98 4.14 -15.68
C GLN A 200 16.79 4.83 -17.05
N LEU A 201 17.32 6.03 -17.22
CA LEU A 201 17.29 6.78 -18.47
C LEU A 201 18.26 6.19 -19.51
N LEU A 202 19.50 5.86 -19.15
CA LEU A 202 20.45 5.18 -20.03
C LEU A 202 19.89 3.84 -20.54
N LEU A 203 19.25 3.06 -19.67
CA LEU A 203 18.55 1.83 -20.03
C LEU A 203 17.32 2.06 -20.93
N ALA A 204 16.71 3.26 -20.89
CA ALA A 204 15.64 3.65 -21.81
C ALA A 204 16.16 4.17 -23.16
N VAL A 205 17.37 4.73 -23.23
CA VAL A 205 18.07 5.04 -24.49
C VAL A 205 18.45 3.74 -25.19
N GLN A 206 19.13 2.84 -24.48
CA GLN A 206 19.58 1.54 -24.99
C GLN A 206 18.45 0.49 -25.06
N TRP A 207 17.18 0.91 -25.05
CA TRP A 207 16.04 -0.01 -24.98
C TRP A 207 16.00 -0.93 -26.22
N PRO A 208 16.23 -2.24 -26.08
CA PRO A 208 16.54 -3.12 -27.22
C PRO A 208 15.32 -3.37 -28.12
N GLU A 209 15.55 -3.76 -29.37
CA GLU A 209 14.46 -4.13 -30.28
C GLU A 209 13.97 -5.58 -30.10
N ALA A 210 14.86 -6.50 -29.72
CA ALA A 210 14.52 -7.90 -29.51
C ALA A 210 13.64 -8.11 -28.27
N LYS A 211 12.51 -8.81 -28.44
CA LYS A 211 11.50 -9.03 -27.38
C LYS A 211 11.98 -9.93 -26.23
N SER A 212 13.05 -10.69 -26.43
CA SER A 212 13.80 -11.39 -25.38
C SER A 212 14.36 -10.37 -24.39
N ASP A 213 15.25 -9.53 -24.88
CA ASP A 213 16.15 -8.64 -24.13
C ASP A 213 15.34 -7.55 -23.39
N ARG A 214 14.22 -7.12 -23.98
CA ARG A 214 13.23 -6.23 -23.34
C ARG A 214 12.65 -6.78 -22.03
N LYS A 215 12.74 -8.09 -21.76
CA LYS A 215 12.39 -8.67 -20.45
C LYS A 215 13.45 -8.37 -19.40
N ASP A 216 14.72 -8.47 -19.78
CA ASP A 216 15.86 -8.33 -18.88
C ASP A 216 16.09 -6.86 -18.56
N CYS A 217 15.99 -5.96 -19.54
CA CYS A 217 15.92 -4.52 -19.30
C CYS A 217 14.72 -4.13 -18.41
N LYS A 218 13.58 -4.85 -18.50
CA LYS A 218 12.44 -4.64 -17.60
C LYS A 218 12.73 -5.15 -16.18
N ALA A 219 13.46 -6.25 -16.02
CA ALA A 219 13.88 -6.76 -14.72
C ALA A 219 14.88 -5.80 -14.05
N GLU A 220 15.89 -5.34 -14.79
CA GLU A 220 16.86 -4.34 -14.33
C GLU A 220 16.18 -3.01 -13.96
N LEU A 221 15.31 -2.47 -14.82
CA LEU A 221 14.51 -1.27 -14.54
C LEU A 221 13.60 -1.42 -13.30
N SER A 222 13.24 -2.65 -12.93
CA SER A 222 12.50 -2.92 -11.70
C SER A 222 13.44 -2.94 -10.49
N ALA A 223 14.60 -3.60 -10.59
CA ALA A 223 15.62 -3.61 -9.54
C ALA A 223 16.15 -2.20 -9.21
N LEU A 224 16.37 -1.37 -10.23
CA LEU A 224 16.81 0.04 -10.15
C LEU A 224 15.89 0.96 -9.33
N LYS A 225 14.71 0.51 -8.91
CA LYS A 225 13.75 1.28 -8.09
C LYS A 225 13.74 0.87 -6.63
N GLU A 226 14.32 -0.29 -6.31
CA GLU A 226 14.39 -0.77 -4.93
C GLU A 226 15.65 -0.30 -4.20
N TYR A 227 16.78 -0.17 -4.90
CA TYR A 227 18.02 0.38 -4.33
C TYR A 227 18.24 1.86 -4.66
N ASP A 228 19.15 2.49 -3.92
CA ASP A 228 19.60 3.86 -4.16
C ASP A 228 20.44 3.89 -5.46
N SER A 229 19.77 4.18 -6.58
CA SER A 229 20.39 4.21 -7.91
C SER A 229 21.14 5.50 -8.21
N ALA A 230 21.19 6.46 -7.29
CA ALA A 230 21.74 7.78 -7.55
C ALA A 230 23.26 7.73 -7.82
N VAL A 231 23.71 8.54 -8.77
CA VAL A 231 25.12 8.74 -9.10
C VAL A 231 25.70 9.97 -8.39
N ALA A 232 27.02 10.09 -8.35
CA ALA A 232 27.65 11.38 -8.04
C ALA A 232 27.80 12.15 -9.36
N GLY A 233 27.06 13.24 -9.51
CA GLY A 233 27.07 14.08 -10.71
C GLY A 233 27.14 15.57 -10.36
N PRO A 234 27.46 16.45 -11.34
CA PRO A 234 27.47 17.89 -11.13
C PRO A 234 26.04 18.41 -10.94
N CYS A 235 25.65 18.69 -9.70
CA CYS A 235 24.41 19.41 -9.41
C CYS A 235 24.56 20.89 -9.81
N SER A 236 23.56 21.43 -10.52
CA SER A 236 23.44 22.87 -10.81
C SER A 236 22.27 23.49 -10.03
N TRP A 237 22.12 24.82 -10.10
CA TRP A 237 20.97 25.51 -9.53
C TRP A 237 19.67 25.20 -10.27
N GLU A 238 19.73 25.00 -11.58
CA GLU A 238 18.59 24.62 -12.43
C GLU A 238 18.10 23.20 -12.09
N TYR A 239 19.02 22.24 -11.98
CA TYR A 239 18.69 20.89 -11.47
C TYR A 239 18.05 20.99 -10.07
N CYS A 240 18.64 21.79 -9.18
CA CYS A 240 18.13 21.97 -7.82
C CYS A 240 16.71 22.58 -7.82
N ALA A 241 16.44 23.58 -8.69
CA ALA A 241 15.12 24.16 -8.88
C ALA A 241 14.09 23.13 -9.38
N GLY A 242 14.42 22.34 -10.41
CA GLY A 242 13.53 21.29 -10.91
C GLY A 242 13.25 20.21 -9.85
N PHE A 243 14.29 19.73 -9.16
CA PHE A 243 14.14 18.71 -8.11
C PHE A 243 13.35 19.24 -6.91
N PHE A 244 13.52 20.52 -6.56
CA PHE A 244 12.74 21.18 -5.52
C PHE A 244 11.29 21.43 -5.96
N ASP A 245 11.03 21.69 -7.23
CA ASP A 245 9.67 21.86 -7.75
C ASP A 245 8.84 20.58 -7.72
N ALA A 246 9.48 19.41 -7.85
CA ALA A 246 8.88 18.12 -7.52
C ALA A 246 8.85 17.88 -5.99
N GLU A 247 10.00 17.53 -5.40
CA GLU A 247 10.11 16.90 -4.07
C GLU A 247 10.33 17.90 -2.90
N GLY A 248 10.48 19.18 -3.21
CA GLY A 248 10.72 20.25 -2.24
C GLY A 248 9.46 20.76 -1.52
N CYS A 249 9.65 21.43 -0.40
CA CYS A 249 8.60 22.06 0.40
C CYS A 249 9.08 23.38 1.00
N ILE A 250 8.25 24.41 0.88
CA ILE A 250 8.45 25.72 1.53
C ILE A 250 7.42 25.82 2.65
N SER A 251 7.86 26.02 3.89
CA SER A 251 6.98 26.08 5.04
C SER A 251 7.43 27.10 6.08
N GLN A 252 6.47 27.66 6.79
CA GLN A 252 6.71 28.55 7.92
C GLN A 252 6.49 27.76 9.21
N LYS A 253 7.56 27.56 9.99
CA LYS A 253 7.57 26.50 11.01
C LYS A 253 6.83 26.90 12.29
N HIS A 254 6.82 28.20 12.61
CA HIS A 254 6.29 28.78 13.85
C HIS A 254 5.64 30.14 13.58
N ALA A 255 4.78 30.60 14.51
CA ALA A 255 4.14 31.91 14.45
C ALA A 255 5.17 33.04 14.66
N GLY A 256 5.57 33.68 13.56
CA GLY A 256 6.65 34.65 13.44
C GLY A 256 7.45 34.41 12.15
N ALA A 257 8.44 35.26 11.84
CA ALA A 257 9.29 35.09 10.67
C ALA A 257 10.27 33.91 10.84
N SER A 258 9.84 32.70 10.50
CA SER A 258 10.65 31.49 10.59
C SER A 258 10.39 30.57 9.39
N LEU A 259 11.26 30.68 8.38
CA LEU A 259 11.18 29.92 7.13
C LEU A 259 11.99 28.62 7.23
N GLN A 260 11.44 27.55 6.65
CA GLN A 260 12.10 26.26 6.47
C GLN A 260 11.92 25.77 5.03
N LEU A 261 13.02 25.32 4.42
CA LEU A 261 13.01 24.56 3.18
C LEU A 261 13.25 23.08 3.51
N GLN A 262 12.48 22.19 2.91
CA GLN A 262 12.67 20.74 3.04
C GLN A 262 12.67 20.06 1.67
N ILE A 263 13.38 18.93 1.54
CA ILE A 263 13.30 18.02 0.40
C ILE A 263 13.24 16.59 0.97
N MET A 264 12.24 15.81 0.59
CA MET A 264 12.04 14.44 1.10
C MET A 264 12.38 13.39 0.04
N GLN A 265 13.02 12.27 0.42
CA GLN A 265 13.31 11.15 -0.48
C GLN A 265 13.31 9.79 0.21
N LYS A 266 12.97 8.72 -0.53
CA LYS A 266 13.18 7.31 -0.11
C LYS A 266 14.66 7.01 0.14
N HIS A 267 15.54 7.62 -0.66
CA HIS A 267 16.95 7.28 -0.77
C HIS A 267 17.84 8.49 -0.40
N PRO A 268 18.80 8.34 0.52
CA PRO A 268 19.52 9.48 1.09
C PRO A 268 20.61 10.07 0.19
N ARG A 269 21.14 9.34 -0.80
CA ARG A 269 22.35 9.78 -1.53
C ARG A 269 22.16 11.09 -2.28
N VAL A 270 21.02 11.27 -2.96
CA VAL A 270 20.70 12.55 -3.64
C VAL A 270 20.60 13.72 -2.66
N LEU A 271 20.09 13.49 -1.44
CA LEU A 271 20.05 14.52 -0.40
C LEU A 271 21.47 14.89 0.07
N MET A 272 22.39 13.92 0.14
CA MET A 272 23.80 14.23 0.43
C MET A 272 24.45 15.04 -0.70
N CYS A 273 24.21 14.69 -1.97
CA CYS A 273 24.70 15.46 -3.11
C CYS A 273 24.13 16.89 -3.15
N LEU A 274 22.85 17.07 -2.80
CA LEU A 274 22.22 18.40 -2.68
C LEU A 274 22.79 19.21 -1.51
N ARG A 275 23.07 18.58 -0.35
CA ARG A 275 23.79 19.23 0.76
C ARG A 275 25.20 19.65 0.35
N GLU A 276 25.94 18.77 -0.31
CA GLU A 276 27.32 19.03 -0.78
C GLU A 276 27.37 20.09 -1.90
N PHE A 277 26.29 20.25 -2.67
CA PHE A 277 26.09 21.39 -3.56
C PHE A 277 25.86 22.69 -2.77
N LEU A 278 24.85 22.74 -1.90
CA LEU A 278 24.51 23.92 -1.11
C LEU A 278 25.67 24.44 -0.23
N ALA A 279 26.42 23.53 0.39
CA ALA A 279 27.60 23.86 1.19
C ALA A 279 28.72 24.49 0.34
N ARG A 280 28.97 23.99 -0.89
CA ARG A 280 29.98 24.57 -1.80
C ARG A 280 29.52 25.87 -2.46
N SER A 281 28.24 25.99 -2.79
CA SER A 281 27.72 27.15 -3.52
C SER A 281 27.36 28.34 -2.66
N LEU A 282 27.05 28.15 -1.37
CA LEU A 282 26.62 29.23 -0.46
C LEU A 282 27.24 29.17 0.95
N GLY A 283 28.07 28.17 1.28
CA GLY A 283 28.54 27.95 2.66
C GLY A 283 27.43 27.51 3.63
N GLN A 284 26.27 27.09 3.12
CA GLN A 284 25.08 26.77 3.91
C GLN A 284 25.08 25.29 4.33
N ASP A 285 25.13 25.01 5.64
CA ASP A 285 24.99 23.65 6.15
C ASP A 285 23.53 23.19 6.16
N ALA A 286 23.21 22.23 5.29
CA ALA A 286 21.88 21.65 5.17
C ALA A 286 21.81 20.30 5.91
N THR A 287 21.01 20.26 6.98
CA THR A 287 20.85 19.03 7.78
C THR A 287 20.16 17.92 6.99
N VAL A 288 20.75 16.73 6.93
CA VAL A 288 20.12 15.54 6.33
C VAL A 288 19.79 14.54 7.44
N GLY A 289 18.50 14.34 7.71
CA GLY A 289 17.98 13.45 8.73
C GLY A 289 17.17 12.28 8.17
N LYS A 290 16.61 11.47 9.08
CA LYS A 290 15.61 10.45 8.75
C LYS A 290 14.24 10.88 9.28
N GLU A 291 13.21 10.81 8.45
CA GLU A 291 11.84 11.17 8.80
C GLU A 291 10.93 9.94 8.69
N GLY A 292 10.55 9.39 9.86
CA GLY A 292 9.87 8.11 9.94
C GLY A 292 10.78 6.92 9.58
N GLU A 293 10.18 5.82 9.10
CA GLU A 293 10.90 4.57 8.84
C GLU A 293 11.41 4.44 7.39
N TYR A 294 10.82 5.18 6.44
CA TYR A 294 11.00 4.97 5.00
C TYR A 294 11.46 6.21 4.21
N ALA A 295 11.65 7.36 4.85
CA ALA A 295 12.09 8.58 4.20
C ALA A 295 13.28 9.23 4.91
N HIS A 296 14.08 9.93 4.13
CA HIS A 296 15.10 10.87 4.54
C HIS A 296 14.66 12.28 4.16
N VAL A 297 15.14 13.27 4.91
CA VAL A 297 14.79 14.68 4.69
C VAL A 297 16.05 15.54 4.73
N LEU A 298 16.27 16.33 3.68
CA LEU A 298 17.16 17.48 3.74
C LEU A 298 16.34 18.66 4.26
N SER A 299 16.85 19.35 5.27
CA SER A 299 16.17 20.43 5.98
C SER A 299 17.11 21.61 6.17
N ILE A 300 16.66 22.78 5.74
CA ILE A 300 17.34 24.07 5.86
C ILE A 300 16.41 24.98 6.66
N SER A 301 16.93 25.69 7.65
CA SER A 301 16.14 26.52 8.57
C SER A 301 16.84 27.85 8.81
N GLY A 302 16.05 28.91 9.01
CA GLY A 302 16.56 30.27 9.22
C GLY A 302 16.26 31.15 8.00
N VAL A 303 15.72 32.34 8.25
CA VAL A 303 15.12 33.19 7.20
C VAL A 303 16.14 33.60 6.15
N THR A 304 17.31 34.09 6.55
CA THR A 304 18.36 34.56 5.62
C THR A 304 18.81 33.47 4.66
N SER A 305 19.21 32.30 5.19
CA SER A 305 19.62 31.13 4.40
C SER A 305 18.52 30.66 3.45
N CYS A 306 17.28 30.57 3.93
CA CYS A 306 16.15 30.16 3.10
C CYS A 306 15.85 31.20 2.00
N LYS A 307 15.91 32.50 2.29
CA LYS A 307 15.70 33.55 1.28
C LYS A 307 16.79 33.55 0.20
N GLN A 308 18.07 33.42 0.57
CA GLN A 308 19.18 33.29 -0.39
C GLN A 308 18.94 32.12 -1.34
N ILE A 309 18.59 30.95 -0.80
CA ILE A 309 18.33 29.75 -1.61
C ILE A 309 17.11 29.96 -2.51
N LEU A 310 16.01 30.55 -2.00
CA LEU A 310 14.83 30.85 -2.83
C LEU A 310 15.12 31.86 -3.95
N GLN A 311 16.00 32.85 -3.72
CA GLN A 311 16.47 33.76 -4.78
C GLN A 311 17.21 32.99 -5.89
N HIS A 312 18.13 32.10 -5.52
CA HIS A 312 18.85 31.26 -6.49
C HIS A 312 17.93 30.28 -7.25
N LEU A 313 16.98 29.63 -6.56
CA LEU A 313 16.02 28.73 -7.21
C LEU A 313 15.11 29.49 -8.19
N LEU A 314 14.61 30.68 -7.82
CA LEU A 314 13.82 31.53 -8.72
C LEU A 314 14.64 31.99 -9.94
N ALA A 315 15.88 32.45 -9.73
CA ALA A 315 16.78 32.84 -10.83
C ALA A 315 17.14 31.67 -11.76
N ALA A 316 17.12 30.44 -11.24
CA ALA A 316 17.35 29.19 -11.98
C ALA A 316 16.07 28.58 -12.58
N GLY A 317 14.94 29.29 -12.53
CA GLY A 317 13.72 28.91 -13.24
C GLY A 317 12.74 28.04 -12.47
N LEU A 318 12.69 28.12 -11.13
CA LEU A 318 11.61 27.53 -10.33
C LEU A 318 10.23 28.02 -10.85
N LEU A 319 9.34 27.08 -11.17
CA LEU A 319 8.00 27.27 -11.74
C LEU A 319 6.88 26.89 -10.77
N CYS A 320 6.79 25.61 -10.38
CA CYS A 320 5.64 25.04 -9.68
C CYS A 320 5.48 25.56 -8.25
N LYS A 321 6.58 26.05 -7.65
CA LYS A 321 6.66 26.63 -6.31
C LYS A 321 7.12 28.10 -6.34
N ALA A 322 7.07 28.75 -7.51
CA ALA A 322 7.52 30.13 -7.71
C ALA A 322 6.79 31.14 -6.81
N GLY A 323 5.45 31.06 -6.72
CA GLY A 323 4.66 31.95 -5.87
C GLY A 323 4.98 31.76 -4.38
N GLN A 324 5.12 30.50 -3.95
CA GLN A 324 5.52 30.15 -2.58
C GLN A 324 6.93 30.69 -2.26
N ALA A 325 7.84 30.65 -3.24
CA ALA A 325 9.18 31.23 -3.11
C ALA A 325 9.13 32.75 -2.97
N GLN A 326 8.37 33.44 -3.82
CA GLN A 326 8.18 34.90 -3.76
C GLN A 326 7.59 35.36 -2.42
N LEU A 327 6.57 34.67 -1.89
CA LEU A 327 6.04 34.92 -0.55
C LEU A 327 7.08 34.67 0.55
N GLY A 328 7.90 33.62 0.41
CA GLY A 328 9.05 33.35 1.29
C GLY A 328 10.10 34.47 1.28
N LEU A 329 10.32 35.13 0.14
CA LEU A 329 11.16 36.34 0.05
C LEU A 329 10.51 37.56 0.70
N GLY A 330 9.19 37.69 0.61
CA GLY A 330 8.39 38.74 1.28
C GLY A 330 8.25 38.58 2.80
N LEU A 331 8.70 37.46 3.39
CA LEU A 331 8.55 37.17 4.81
C LEU A 331 9.37 38.12 5.71
N THR A 332 8.69 38.95 6.49
CA THR A 332 9.21 39.78 7.58
C THR A 332 8.45 39.44 8.88
N PRO A 333 8.85 39.93 10.07
CA PRO A 333 8.08 39.71 11.29
C PRO A 333 6.64 40.23 11.20
N GLU A 334 6.43 41.30 10.43
CA GLU A 334 5.14 41.97 10.23
C GLU A 334 4.27 41.20 9.23
N THR A 335 4.82 40.77 8.09
CA THR A 335 4.08 40.01 7.06
C THR A 335 3.88 38.54 7.44
N ALA A 336 4.51 38.04 8.52
CA ALA A 336 4.53 36.63 8.90
C ALA A 336 3.14 35.96 9.03
N ALA A 337 2.11 36.67 9.45
CA ALA A 337 0.75 36.10 9.55
C ALA A 337 0.06 35.99 8.18
N GLN A 338 0.32 36.94 7.28
CA GLN A 338 -0.19 36.95 5.90
C GLN A 338 0.51 35.88 5.06
N VAL A 339 1.84 35.80 5.14
CA VAL A 339 2.65 34.83 4.38
C VAL A 339 2.27 33.38 4.71
N ASP A 340 2.04 33.02 5.97
CA ASP A 340 1.58 31.65 6.29
C ASP A 340 0.17 31.34 5.74
N ALA A 341 -0.73 32.32 5.74
CA ALA A 341 -2.07 32.17 5.20
C ALA A 341 -2.05 31.99 3.67
N GLU A 342 -1.25 32.79 2.95
CA GLU A 342 -1.12 32.71 1.50
C GLU A 342 -0.31 31.48 1.05
N LEU A 343 0.76 31.11 1.75
CA LEU A 343 1.40 29.79 1.62
C LEU A 343 0.41 28.66 1.91
N GLY A 344 -0.58 28.88 2.78
CA GLY A 344 -1.71 27.99 3.01
C GLY A 344 -2.53 27.73 1.75
N CYS A 345 -2.91 28.79 1.03
CA CYS A 345 -3.63 28.71 -0.24
C CYS A 345 -2.83 28.07 -1.37
N LEU A 346 -1.50 28.26 -1.38
CA LEU A 346 -0.60 27.69 -2.40
C LEU A 346 -0.07 26.28 -2.06
N THR A 347 -0.25 25.77 -0.85
CA THR A 347 0.08 24.37 -0.51
C THR A 347 -1.03 23.40 -0.93
N GLY A 348 -0.65 22.22 -1.44
CA GLY A 348 -1.58 21.20 -1.90
C GLY A 348 -2.51 20.66 -0.79
N ASN A 349 -3.67 20.14 -1.21
CA ASN A 349 -4.77 19.74 -0.33
C ASN A 349 -4.43 18.62 0.68
N GLN A 350 -3.24 18.02 0.65
CA GLN A 350 -2.75 17.08 1.67
C GLN A 350 -2.74 17.67 3.10
N SER A 351 -2.69 19.00 3.25
CA SER A 351 -2.79 19.71 4.54
C SER A 351 -4.17 20.30 4.85
N PHE A 352 -5.19 20.06 4.03
CA PHE A 352 -6.53 20.65 4.17
C PHE A 352 -7.17 20.31 5.53
N GLY A 353 -7.60 21.32 6.30
CA GLY A 353 -8.10 21.20 7.67
C GLY A 353 -7.04 20.93 8.76
N LYS A 354 -5.75 20.78 8.42
CA LYS A 354 -4.68 20.50 9.40
C LYS A 354 -3.99 21.77 9.94
N ARG A 355 -3.86 22.80 9.10
CA ARG A 355 -3.28 24.11 9.46
C ARG A 355 -4.09 24.78 10.58
N LEU A 356 -3.46 25.74 11.27
CA LEU A 356 -4.09 26.59 12.27
C LEU A 356 -4.21 28.00 11.72
N ASP A 357 -5.36 28.63 11.94
CA ASP A 357 -5.57 30.07 11.79
C ASP A 357 -4.67 30.86 12.75
N ALA A 358 -4.47 32.17 12.50
CA ALA A 358 -3.62 33.01 13.35
C ALA A 358 -4.03 32.95 14.85
N ALA A 359 -5.33 32.95 15.15
CA ALA A 359 -5.81 32.80 16.53
C ALA A 359 -5.60 31.37 17.08
N GLY A 360 -5.68 30.34 16.24
CA GLY A 360 -5.32 28.96 16.59
C GLY A 360 -3.83 28.80 16.91
N GLN A 361 -2.97 29.49 16.16
CA GLN A 361 -1.54 29.57 16.43
C GLN A 361 -1.26 30.31 17.74
N GLU A 362 -1.97 31.41 18.03
CA GLU A 362 -1.85 32.13 19.30
C GLU A 362 -2.32 31.27 20.50
N ARG A 363 -3.48 30.60 20.40
CA ARG A 363 -3.90 29.60 21.41
C ARG A 363 -2.81 28.54 21.62
N ALA A 364 -2.15 28.08 20.56
CA ALA A 364 -1.03 27.15 20.64
C ALA A 364 0.31 27.76 21.12
N ARG A 365 0.47 29.09 21.14
CA ARG A 365 1.56 29.80 21.86
C ARG A 365 1.22 29.87 23.36
N LYS A 366 0.02 30.36 23.71
CA LYS A 366 -0.46 30.44 25.11
C LYS A 366 -0.35 29.11 25.84
N ILE A 367 -0.87 28.01 25.26
CA ILE A 367 -0.76 26.65 25.85
C ILE A 367 0.69 26.28 26.18
N ARG A 368 1.65 26.55 25.28
CA ARG A 368 3.08 26.26 25.49
C ARG A 368 3.71 27.18 26.54
N ALA A 369 3.32 28.45 26.60
CA ALA A 369 3.76 29.37 27.63
C ALA A 369 3.27 28.94 29.03
N THR A 370 1.99 28.57 29.16
CA THR A 370 1.41 28.05 30.40
C THR A 370 2.05 26.70 30.80
N GLN A 371 2.38 25.83 29.84
CA GLN A 371 3.16 24.60 30.10
C GLN A 371 4.55 24.89 30.67
N ALA A 372 5.26 25.87 30.11
CA ALA A 372 6.56 26.30 30.62
C ALA A 372 6.46 26.97 32.01
N GLN A 373 5.37 27.68 32.30
CA GLN A 373 5.06 28.17 33.64
C GLN A 373 4.88 27.00 34.62
N ALA A 374 3.97 26.05 34.34
CA ALA A 374 3.72 24.89 35.20
C ALA A 374 4.99 24.06 35.49
N ALA A 375 5.84 23.85 34.49
CA ALA A 375 7.12 23.17 34.64
C ALA A 375 8.09 23.94 35.56
N ARG A 376 8.17 25.28 35.43
CA ARG A 376 8.95 26.12 36.35
C ARG A 376 8.39 26.08 37.78
N CYS A 377 7.07 26.14 37.97
CA CYS A 377 6.47 26.12 39.30
C CYS A 377 6.75 24.79 40.02
N ARG A 378 6.65 23.65 39.30
CA ARG A 378 7.12 22.33 39.80
C ARG A 378 8.59 22.33 40.23
N LYS A 379 9.49 22.89 39.42
CA LYS A 379 10.94 22.95 39.76
C LYS A 379 11.23 23.74 41.05
N HIS A 380 10.36 24.69 41.42
CA HIS A 380 10.49 25.50 42.64
C HIS A 380 9.57 25.01 43.78
N GLY A 381 9.07 23.77 43.75
CA GLY A 381 8.19 23.23 44.80
C GLY A 381 6.78 23.82 44.86
N ARG A 382 6.43 24.76 43.97
CA ARG A 382 5.11 25.43 43.93
C ARG A 382 4.07 24.54 43.24
N LEU A 383 3.70 23.44 43.91
CA LEU A 383 2.85 22.38 43.35
C LEU A 383 1.42 22.85 43.05
N ALA A 384 0.76 23.55 43.97
CA ALA A 384 -0.62 24.04 43.79
C ALA A 384 -0.74 25.03 42.61
N GLU A 385 0.25 25.92 42.43
CA GLU A 385 0.31 26.83 41.28
C GLU A 385 0.54 26.08 39.97
N ALA A 386 1.37 25.04 39.97
CA ALA A 386 1.55 24.18 38.81
C ALA A 386 0.27 23.39 38.45
N GLU A 387 -0.50 22.96 39.45
CA GLU A 387 -1.79 22.28 39.26
C GLU A 387 -2.85 23.23 38.69
N ALA A 388 -3.00 24.44 39.25
CA ALA A 388 -3.85 25.48 38.69
C ALA A 388 -3.49 25.79 37.22
N LYS A 389 -2.19 25.85 36.90
CA LYS A 389 -1.70 26.02 35.53
C LYS A 389 -1.98 24.84 34.61
N LEU A 390 -2.04 23.61 35.12
CA LEU A 390 -2.44 22.42 34.35
C LEU A 390 -3.94 22.41 34.06
N ASN A 391 -4.77 22.87 35.00
CA ASN A 391 -6.21 23.06 34.77
C ASN A 391 -6.45 24.15 33.70
N GLU A 392 -5.71 25.26 33.72
CA GLU A 392 -5.72 26.27 32.65
C GLU A 392 -5.36 25.66 31.28
N ILE A 393 -4.37 24.76 31.23
CA ILE A 393 -3.92 24.08 30.00
C ILE A 393 -5.02 23.17 29.42
N GLU A 394 -5.75 22.39 30.23
CA GLU A 394 -6.81 21.52 29.70
C GLU A 394 -8.01 22.32 29.16
N VAL A 395 -8.38 23.43 29.80
CA VAL A 395 -9.41 24.35 29.28
C VAL A 395 -8.99 24.92 27.92
N LEU A 396 -7.77 25.47 27.82
CA LEU A 396 -7.23 26.02 26.57
C LEU A 396 -7.10 24.96 25.47
N LYS A 397 -6.76 23.71 25.81
CA LYS A 397 -6.73 22.58 24.86
C LYS A 397 -8.12 22.21 24.34
N ALA A 398 -9.15 22.24 25.19
CA ALA A 398 -10.52 21.94 24.78
C ALA A 398 -11.06 23.02 23.83
N GLU A 399 -10.91 24.29 24.19
CA GLU A 399 -11.25 25.44 23.37
C GLU A 399 -10.52 25.41 22.02
N HIS A 400 -9.20 25.20 22.02
CA HIS A 400 -8.39 25.10 20.80
C HIS A 400 -8.84 23.95 19.89
N GLN A 401 -9.22 22.80 20.44
CA GLN A 401 -9.73 21.67 19.65
C GLN A 401 -11.10 21.98 19.02
N LEU A 402 -12.02 22.62 19.75
CA LEU A 402 -13.33 23.01 19.24
C LEU A 402 -13.21 24.05 18.12
N LEU A 403 -12.45 25.11 18.35
CA LEU A 403 -12.24 26.17 17.35
C LEU A 403 -11.50 25.64 16.10
N LYS A 404 -10.54 24.72 16.27
CA LYS A 404 -9.92 24.03 15.12
C LYS A 404 -10.92 23.19 14.32
N ALA A 405 -11.79 22.46 15.00
CA ALA A 405 -12.82 21.66 14.33
C ALA A 405 -13.83 22.55 13.58
N ASN A 406 -14.23 23.68 14.16
CA ASN A 406 -15.09 24.68 13.52
C ASN A 406 -14.43 25.31 12.29
N HIS A 407 -13.13 25.65 12.37
CA HIS A 407 -12.40 26.17 11.23
C HIS A 407 -12.26 25.13 10.09
N GLU A 408 -12.00 23.86 10.40
CA GLU A 408 -12.07 22.77 9.41
C GLU A 408 -13.47 22.63 8.80
N ASN A 409 -14.55 22.76 9.58
CA ASN A 409 -15.92 22.71 9.07
C ASN A 409 -16.17 23.80 8.02
N GLN A 410 -15.80 25.04 8.37
CA GLN A 410 -15.92 26.22 7.50
C GLN A 410 -15.10 26.05 6.21
N GLN A 411 -13.84 25.58 6.30
CA GLN A 411 -13.01 25.29 5.14
C GLN A 411 -13.66 24.24 4.23
N LEU A 412 -14.14 23.11 4.78
CA LEU A 412 -14.78 22.04 4.01
C LEU A 412 -16.04 22.54 3.28
N LEU A 413 -16.85 23.39 3.92
CA LEU A 413 -18.05 23.98 3.30
C LEU A 413 -17.73 25.00 2.21
N GLN A 414 -16.74 25.87 2.42
CA GLN A 414 -16.23 26.76 1.37
C GLN A 414 -15.70 25.96 0.18
N TYR A 415 -15.09 24.79 0.42
CA TYR A 415 -14.58 23.93 -0.63
C TYR A 415 -15.69 23.21 -1.41
N VAL A 416 -16.71 22.66 -0.72
CA VAL A 416 -17.92 22.13 -1.35
C VAL A 416 -18.60 23.21 -2.20
N SER A 417 -18.71 24.44 -1.68
CA SER A 417 -19.25 25.58 -2.41
C SER A 417 -18.43 25.90 -3.67
N LYS A 418 -17.10 26.02 -3.55
CA LYS A 418 -16.20 26.26 -4.71
C LYS A 418 -16.30 25.19 -5.80
N LEU A 419 -16.55 23.92 -5.45
CA LEU A 419 -16.73 22.85 -6.43
C LEU A 419 -18.08 22.93 -7.19
N GLN A 420 -19.11 23.59 -6.66
CA GLN A 420 -20.44 23.62 -7.28
C GLN A 420 -20.48 24.44 -8.59
N PRO A 421 -20.01 25.71 -8.66
CA PRO A 421 -19.92 26.44 -9.92
C PRO A 421 -19.06 25.75 -10.98
N ILE A 422 -17.96 25.08 -10.57
CA ILE A 422 -17.08 24.36 -11.50
C ILE A 422 -17.83 23.18 -12.16
N HIS A 423 -18.76 22.54 -11.45
CA HIS A 423 -19.67 21.57 -12.06
C HIS A 423 -20.62 22.23 -13.05
N SER A 424 -21.29 23.32 -12.68
CA SER A 424 -22.25 24.02 -13.54
C SER A 424 -21.60 24.52 -14.85
N ILE A 425 -20.44 25.18 -14.74
CA ILE A 425 -19.70 25.74 -15.89
C ILE A 425 -19.25 24.65 -16.84
N LEU A 426 -18.73 23.52 -16.35
CA LEU A 426 -18.26 22.42 -17.19
C LEU A 426 -19.39 21.47 -17.65
N GLN A 427 -20.63 21.69 -17.17
CA GLN A 427 -21.84 21.12 -17.76
C GLN A 427 -22.34 22.01 -18.90
N SER A 428 -22.55 23.31 -18.69
CA SER A 428 -23.03 24.22 -19.75
C SER A 428 -22.03 24.40 -20.90
N ALA A 429 -20.72 24.43 -20.62
CA ALA A 429 -19.69 24.42 -21.67
C ALA A 429 -19.65 23.11 -22.49
N GLY A 430 -20.42 22.09 -22.10
CA GLY A 430 -20.64 20.89 -22.92
C GLY A 430 -21.61 21.10 -24.08
N GLU A 431 -22.46 22.12 -24.02
CA GLU A 431 -23.60 22.37 -24.93
C GLU A 431 -23.44 23.69 -25.72
N GLY A 432 -22.28 24.35 -25.61
CA GLY A 432 -21.98 25.59 -26.32
C GLY A 432 -21.82 25.43 -27.84
N PRO A 433 -21.96 26.53 -28.62
CA PRO A 433 -22.05 26.50 -30.09
C PRO A 433 -20.82 25.96 -30.80
N PHE A 434 -19.66 25.88 -30.13
CA PHE A 434 -18.41 25.33 -30.68
C PHE A 434 -18.52 23.85 -31.10
N ASN A 435 -19.50 23.10 -30.56
CA ASN A 435 -19.80 21.74 -31.05
C ASN A 435 -20.70 21.73 -32.30
N ARG A 436 -21.37 22.84 -32.62
CA ARG A 436 -22.35 22.94 -33.71
C ARG A 436 -21.66 23.14 -35.05
N GLU A 437 -20.71 24.08 -35.11
CA GLU A 437 -19.84 24.30 -36.27
C GLU A 437 -19.04 23.03 -36.61
N LEU A 438 -18.52 22.33 -35.60
CA LEU A 438 -17.84 21.03 -35.79
C LEU A 438 -18.77 19.91 -36.28
N THR A 439 -20.06 19.88 -35.91
CA THR A 439 -21.00 18.93 -36.52
C THR A 439 -21.35 19.30 -37.96
N GLU A 440 -21.42 20.59 -38.30
CA GLU A 440 -21.73 21.03 -39.67
C GLU A 440 -20.54 20.78 -40.62
N GLU A 441 -19.29 21.03 -40.21
CA GLU A 441 -18.09 20.59 -40.97
C GLU A 441 -18.02 19.06 -41.09
N GLN A 442 -18.36 18.29 -40.04
CA GLN A 442 -18.28 16.83 -40.09
C GLN A 442 -19.41 16.19 -40.90
N GLN A 443 -20.60 16.79 -40.97
CA GLN A 443 -21.67 16.32 -41.86
C GLN A 443 -21.32 16.58 -43.33
N GLY A 444 -20.75 17.75 -43.68
CA GLY A 444 -20.23 18.01 -45.03
C GLY A 444 -19.10 17.05 -45.44
N ALA A 445 -18.28 16.59 -44.48
CA ALA A 445 -17.21 15.64 -44.74
C ALA A 445 -17.69 14.19 -44.94
N ASP A 446 -18.76 13.75 -44.26
CA ASP A 446 -19.31 12.40 -44.42
C ASP A 446 -20.13 12.24 -45.73
N GLU A 447 -20.74 13.31 -46.25
CA GLU A 447 -21.42 13.26 -47.57
C GLU A 447 -20.41 13.11 -48.72
N ASP A 448 -19.34 13.91 -48.76
CA ASP A 448 -18.26 13.75 -49.78
C ASP A 448 -17.51 12.41 -49.61
N ALA A 449 -17.45 11.84 -48.40
CA ALA A 449 -16.96 10.49 -48.19
C ALA A 449 -17.92 9.41 -48.74
N HIS A 450 -19.24 9.61 -48.65
CA HIS A 450 -20.25 8.69 -49.16
C HIS A 450 -20.24 8.65 -50.70
N ASP A 451 -20.25 9.80 -51.36
CA ASP A 451 -20.23 9.87 -52.83
C ASP A 451 -18.92 9.32 -53.41
N ARG A 452 -17.76 9.59 -52.78
CA ARG A 452 -16.49 8.95 -53.15
C ARG A 452 -16.54 7.43 -52.98
N ALA A 453 -17.22 6.90 -51.97
CA ALA A 453 -17.41 5.47 -51.80
C ALA A 453 -18.31 4.86 -52.90
N VAL A 454 -19.38 5.55 -53.30
CA VAL A 454 -20.28 5.14 -54.40
C VAL A 454 -19.55 5.16 -55.75
N ILE A 455 -18.72 6.18 -56.01
CA ILE A 455 -17.89 6.26 -57.23
C ILE A 455 -16.84 5.14 -57.26
N LEU A 456 -16.16 4.86 -56.14
CA LEU A 456 -15.16 3.78 -56.06
C LEU A 456 -15.78 2.37 -56.13
N LEU A 457 -17.00 2.17 -55.63
CA LEU A 457 -17.77 0.93 -55.83
C LEU A 457 -18.20 0.75 -57.29
N SER A 458 -18.56 1.84 -57.99
CA SER A 458 -18.91 1.82 -59.41
C SER A 458 -17.69 1.47 -60.28
N LEU A 459 -16.55 2.11 -60.06
CA LEU A 459 -15.29 1.83 -60.78
C LEU A 459 -14.75 0.41 -60.53
N ARG A 460 -14.99 -0.17 -59.35
CA ARG A 460 -14.65 -1.58 -59.07
C ARG A 460 -15.51 -2.60 -59.82
N ARG A 461 -16.64 -2.19 -60.40
CA ARG A 461 -17.55 -3.10 -61.14
C ARG A 461 -17.18 -3.24 -62.62
N THR A 462 -16.62 -2.20 -63.25
CA THR A 462 -16.10 -2.25 -64.63
C THR A 462 -14.67 -2.80 -64.72
N GLY A 463 -13.83 -2.57 -63.70
CA GLY A 463 -12.41 -2.97 -63.70
C GLY A 463 -12.09 -4.48 -63.78
N ARG A 464 -13.09 -5.37 -63.76
CA ARG A 464 -12.89 -6.84 -63.87
C ARG A 464 -13.06 -7.42 -65.27
N PHE A 465 -13.44 -6.63 -66.28
CA PHE A 465 -13.67 -7.15 -67.64
C PHE A 465 -12.48 -7.01 -68.60
N LEU A 466 -11.50 -6.14 -68.31
CA LEU A 466 -10.36 -5.89 -69.21
C LEU A 466 -9.11 -6.76 -68.97
N SER A 467 -8.91 -7.34 -67.77
CA SER A 467 -7.67 -8.08 -67.45
C SER A 467 -7.59 -9.49 -68.03
N MET A 468 -8.47 -9.85 -68.98
CA MET A 468 -8.59 -11.20 -69.54
C MET A 468 -8.45 -11.24 -71.08
N LEU A 469 -8.11 -10.11 -71.71
CA LEU A 469 -8.20 -9.93 -73.18
C LEU A 469 -6.90 -9.43 -73.86
N LEU A 470 -5.79 -9.32 -73.13
CA LEU A 470 -4.49 -8.85 -73.66
C LEU A 470 -3.34 -9.82 -73.36
N ALA A 471 -3.38 -11.01 -73.97
CA ALA A 471 -2.32 -12.02 -73.86
C ALA A 471 -2.23 -12.96 -75.09
N ARG A 472 -2.08 -12.43 -76.32
CA ARG A 472 -1.73 -13.21 -77.54
C ARG A 472 -1.25 -12.31 -78.70
N ARG A 473 -0.18 -12.73 -79.40
CA ARG A 473 0.55 -12.04 -80.51
C ARG A 473 1.25 -10.72 -80.07
N SER A 474 2.37 -10.26 -80.63
CA SER A 474 3.31 -10.74 -81.69
C SER A 474 4.73 -10.35 -81.22
N ASP A 475 5.74 -11.22 -81.15
CA ASP A 475 6.58 -11.78 -82.23
C ASP A 475 7.40 -10.77 -83.06
N GLY A 476 8.74 -10.98 -83.13
CA GLY A 476 9.68 -10.38 -84.09
C GLY A 476 10.77 -9.42 -83.54
N CYS A 477 12.02 -9.36 -84.03
CA CYS A 477 13.12 -10.36 -84.16
C CYS A 477 14.30 -9.78 -84.98
N ARG A 478 15.54 -9.74 -84.44
CA ARG A 478 16.91 -9.77 -85.08
C ARG A 478 17.97 -9.21 -84.11
N LYS A 479 19.01 -9.96 -83.67
CA LYS A 479 20.28 -10.40 -84.34
C LYS A 479 21.41 -9.34 -84.24
N CYS A 480 22.67 -9.63 -83.85
CA CYS A 480 23.38 -10.83 -83.33
C CYS A 480 24.13 -10.43 -82.01
N GLY A 481 25.11 -11.12 -81.39
CA GLY A 481 25.93 -12.35 -81.59
C GLY A 481 27.00 -12.42 -80.47
N ARG A 482 27.90 -13.41 -80.32
CA ARG A 482 28.17 -14.65 -81.10
C ARG A 482 28.13 -15.93 -80.23
N GLU A 483 29.28 -16.35 -79.67
CA GLU A 483 29.63 -17.75 -79.32
C GLU A 483 30.59 -17.82 -78.12
N LEU A 484 30.42 -18.82 -77.24
CA LEU A 484 31.41 -19.88 -76.96
C LEU A 484 30.82 -20.93 -75.99
N GLU A 485 31.19 -22.21 -76.18
CA GLU A 485 30.72 -23.34 -75.36
C GLU A 485 31.69 -23.70 -74.21
N TRP A 486 31.19 -24.37 -73.15
CA TRP A 486 31.60 -25.76 -72.85
C TRP A 486 30.67 -26.46 -71.84
N LYS A 487 30.72 -27.80 -71.79
CA LYS A 487 29.83 -28.68 -71.00
C LYS A 487 30.51 -29.24 -69.74
N ARG A 488 29.69 -29.66 -68.75
CA ARG A 488 29.97 -30.82 -67.88
C ARG A 488 28.69 -31.39 -67.25
N SER A 489 28.72 -32.65 -66.83
CA SER A 489 27.57 -33.47 -66.42
C SER A 489 27.89 -34.36 -65.21
N SER A 490 26.86 -34.91 -64.56
CA SER A 490 26.94 -35.67 -63.30
C SER A 490 26.70 -37.18 -63.44
N PRO A 491 27.34 -37.98 -62.57
CA PRO A 491 26.85 -39.28 -62.05
C PRO A 491 27.00 -39.38 -60.49
N GLU A 492 26.38 -40.28 -59.70
CA GLU A 492 25.16 -41.12 -59.81
C GLU A 492 24.76 -41.66 -58.40
N TRP A 493 24.02 -42.79 -58.30
CA TRP A 493 23.63 -43.55 -57.09
C TRP A 493 24.03 -45.04 -57.29
N PRO A 494 24.18 -45.97 -56.28
CA PRO A 494 23.05 -46.40 -55.42
C PRO A 494 23.31 -47.06 -54.01
N VAL A 495 22.29 -46.97 -53.15
CA VAL A 495 21.64 -48.03 -52.31
C VAL A 495 22.46 -49.23 -51.75
N ASN A 496 22.56 -49.36 -50.41
CA ASN A 496 21.96 -50.49 -49.63
C ASN A 496 22.12 -50.47 -48.08
N ASN A 497 21.13 -51.05 -47.40
CA ASN A 497 21.13 -51.73 -46.08
C ASN A 497 21.53 -51.04 -44.75
N ALA A 498 21.03 -51.64 -43.65
CA ALA A 498 21.27 -51.40 -42.23
C ALA A 498 21.44 -52.79 -41.53
N PRO A 499 21.44 -52.99 -40.18
CA PRO A 499 21.48 -52.05 -39.03
C PRO A 499 22.49 -52.47 -37.91
N SER A 500 22.36 -51.83 -36.73
CA SER A 500 22.48 -52.45 -35.38
C SER A 500 23.77 -52.38 -34.50
N THR A 501 23.58 -51.81 -33.29
CA THR A 501 24.10 -52.22 -31.96
C THR A 501 25.58 -52.19 -31.52
N ARG A 502 25.78 -51.63 -30.30
CA ARG A 502 26.73 -52.04 -29.21
C ARG A 502 28.23 -51.78 -29.46
N LEU A 503 29.12 -51.72 -28.45
CA LEU A 503 29.10 -51.22 -27.05
C LEU A 503 30.56 -51.15 -26.55
N HIS A 504 30.89 -50.31 -25.56
CA HIS A 504 32.13 -50.35 -24.74
C HIS A 504 33.49 -50.11 -25.50
N THR A 505 34.62 -49.72 -24.90
CA THR A 505 34.98 -49.24 -23.53
C THR A 505 36.26 -48.38 -23.54
N GLN A 506 36.40 -47.49 -22.53
CA GLN A 506 37.64 -47.09 -21.80
C GLN A 506 38.91 -46.54 -22.53
N ARG A 507 39.31 -45.30 -22.14
CA ARG A 507 40.59 -44.88 -21.45
C ARG A 507 41.97 -45.46 -21.87
N PRO A 508 43.12 -44.78 -21.57
CA PRO A 508 43.38 -43.33 -21.33
C PRO A 508 44.78 -42.80 -21.80
N ALA A 509 45.05 -41.51 -21.50
CA ALA A 509 46.32 -40.93 -20.97
C ALA A 509 47.54 -40.52 -21.84
N ALA A 510 47.95 -39.25 -21.59
CA ALA A 510 49.32 -38.72 -21.35
C ALA A 510 50.28 -38.31 -22.51
N GLY A 511 51.15 -37.32 -22.18
CA GLY A 511 52.18 -36.69 -23.04
C GLY A 511 51.83 -35.22 -23.41
N LYS A 512 52.24 -34.12 -22.75
CA LYS A 512 53.48 -33.57 -22.13
C LYS A 512 54.48 -32.87 -23.08
N GLY A 513 54.61 -31.54 -22.92
CA GLY A 513 55.87 -30.76 -23.05
C GLY A 513 56.08 -29.88 -24.30
N VAL A 514 56.97 -28.86 -24.32
CA VAL A 514 57.50 -27.98 -23.25
C VAL A 514 58.32 -26.77 -23.83
N GLN A 515 58.33 -25.61 -23.13
CA GLN A 515 59.27 -24.44 -23.13
C GLN A 515 59.87 -23.78 -24.41
N ASN A 516 59.77 -22.44 -24.49
CA ASN A 516 60.84 -21.40 -24.45
C ASN A 516 60.19 -19.99 -24.67
N GLN A 517 60.51 -18.86 -24.02
CA GLN A 517 61.76 -18.05 -23.87
C GLN A 517 62.34 -17.51 -25.21
N GLY A 518 62.60 -16.21 -25.41
CA GLY A 518 62.31 -14.99 -24.61
C GLY A 518 63.03 -13.70 -25.13
N VAL A 519 62.84 -12.55 -24.44
CA VAL A 519 63.68 -11.31 -24.42
C VAL A 519 63.75 -10.37 -25.65
N ALA A 520 63.49 -9.06 -25.44
CA ALA A 520 64.22 -7.87 -25.96
C ALA A 520 63.59 -6.53 -25.49
N ASP A 521 64.38 -5.44 -25.38
CA ASP A 521 64.03 -4.13 -24.77
C ASP A 521 63.90 -2.95 -25.78
N VAL A 522 63.53 -1.73 -25.31
CA VAL A 522 64.30 -0.46 -25.44
C VAL A 522 63.54 0.75 -24.80
N ASN A 523 64.30 1.75 -24.28
CA ASN A 523 63.85 2.99 -23.58
C ASN A 523 63.41 4.13 -24.56
N PHE A 524 62.96 5.36 -24.21
CA PHE A 524 63.34 6.39 -23.21
C PHE A 524 62.20 7.46 -23.07
N ASP A 525 62.23 8.54 -22.26
CA ASP A 525 62.70 8.87 -20.88
C ASP A 525 62.43 10.38 -20.59
N VAL A 526 62.65 10.88 -19.35
CA VAL A 526 62.97 12.30 -18.97
C VAL A 526 61.82 13.36 -19.04
N SER A 527 61.66 14.37 -18.14
CA SER A 527 62.36 14.78 -16.90
C SER A 527 61.55 15.77 -16.00
N VAL A 528 61.90 15.86 -14.68
CA VAL A 528 62.08 17.07 -13.81
C VAL A 528 60.90 18.11 -13.71
N PHE A 529 60.48 18.65 -12.55
CA PHE A 529 61.17 19.27 -11.39
C PHE A 529 60.52 18.95 -10.03
N GLY A 530 61.21 19.28 -8.93
CA GLY A 530 60.64 19.36 -7.58
C GLY A 530 61.36 20.42 -6.74
N LEU A 531 60.85 20.74 -5.53
CA LEU A 531 61.53 21.57 -4.54
C LEU A 531 60.97 21.32 -3.12
N GLN A 532 61.85 21.45 -2.11
CA GLN A 532 61.49 21.54 -0.69
C GLN A 532 61.54 23.02 -0.26
N PHE A 533 60.86 23.40 0.82
CA PHE A 533 61.55 23.80 2.07
C PHE A 533 60.55 23.97 3.24
N SER A 534 61.03 24.45 4.38
CA SER A 534 60.45 24.24 5.72
C SER A 534 59.92 25.53 6.36
N PHE A 535 59.18 25.36 7.47
CA PHE A 535 58.97 26.29 8.59
C PHE A 535 58.66 27.78 8.32
N ASP A 536 57.65 28.29 9.03
CA ASP A 536 57.97 29.37 9.98
C ASP A 536 57.05 29.37 11.21
N LEU A 537 57.44 30.12 12.24
CA LEU A 537 56.84 30.15 13.58
C LEU A 537 56.61 31.61 14.03
N GLU A 538 55.36 32.02 14.22
CA GLU A 538 54.93 33.16 15.08
C GLU A 538 53.38 33.26 15.04
N GLY A 539 52.68 33.86 16.02
CA GLY A 539 53.16 34.48 17.25
C GLY A 539 52.30 35.67 17.68
N ARG A 540 51.27 35.46 18.50
CA ARG A 540 50.67 36.54 19.32
C ARG A 540 49.74 36.05 20.43
N CYS A 541 49.99 36.54 21.64
CA CYS A 541 49.11 36.39 22.80
C CYS A 541 48.09 37.53 22.87
N VAL A 542 46.94 37.28 23.51
CA VAL A 542 46.22 38.28 24.32
C VAL A 542 45.74 37.58 25.59
N SER A 543 45.95 38.20 26.76
CA SER A 543 45.68 37.58 28.06
C SER A 543 45.27 38.60 29.12
N PHE A 544 44.07 38.45 29.69
CA PHE A 544 43.59 39.00 30.97
C PHE A 544 42.45 38.04 31.41
N ALA A 545 42.40 37.44 32.61
CA ALA A 545 42.50 37.94 33.98
C ALA A 545 41.36 38.91 34.35
N GLY A 546 40.55 38.68 35.39
CA GLY A 546 40.54 37.56 36.36
C GLY A 546 39.47 37.76 37.44
N ILE A 547 39.84 37.50 38.71
CA ILE A 547 39.09 37.77 39.97
C ILE A 547 38.11 36.67 40.43
N SER A 548 38.22 36.38 41.73
CA SER A 548 37.48 35.49 42.65
C SER A 548 37.52 36.20 44.03
N PRO A 549 37.07 35.67 45.19
CA PRO A 549 36.13 34.58 45.50
C PRO A 549 34.96 35.10 46.38
N ARG A 550 34.16 34.19 46.99
CA ARG A 550 33.82 34.29 48.42
C ARG A 550 33.30 32.97 49.02
N GLU A 551 33.76 32.68 50.23
CA GLU A 551 33.35 31.54 51.07
C GLU A 551 32.35 31.99 52.15
N SER A 552 31.66 31.06 52.80
CA SER A 552 31.20 31.16 54.19
C SER A 552 30.88 29.77 54.75
N ASP A 553 31.43 29.43 55.92
CA ASP A 553 31.12 28.18 56.64
C ASP A 553 29.82 28.24 57.45
N GLY A 554 29.36 27.07 57.92
CA GLY A 554 28.17 26.96 58.78
C GLY A 554 27.90 25.56 59.35
N MET A 555 28.79 25.03 60.19
CA MET A 555 28.44 23.88 61.06
C MET A 555 27.58 24.33 62.26
N ILE A 556 26.69 23.46 62.76
CA ILE A 556 26.74 22.91 64.15
C ILE A 556 25.58 21.92 64.48
N ALA A 557 25.98 20.73 64.94
CA ALA A 557 25.37 19.83 65.96
C ALA A 557 23.93 19.20 65.88
N LEU A 558 23.96 17.85 66.00
CA LEU A 558 23.22 16.99 66.96
C LEU A 558 21.68 16.94 67.02
N ARG A 559 21.11 15.76 66.70
CA ARG A 559 20.76 14.72 67.71
C ARG A 559 20.46 13.34 67.07
N SER A 560 20.25 12.31 67.90
CA SER A 560 20.51 10.88 67.61
C SER A 560 19.25 9.96 67.59
N HIS A 561 19.50 8.65 67.44
CA HIS A 561 18.58 7.46 67.46
C HIS A 561 18.00 7.05 66.09
N ALA A 562 18.39 5.98 65.37
CA ALA A 562 19.15 4.72 65.61
C ALA A 562 18.32 3.44 65.93
N LEU A 563 18.89 2.27 65.57
CA LEU A 563 18.33 0.88 65.57
C LEU A 563 17.40 0.58 64.37
N LEU A 564 17.50 -0.53 63.61
CA LEU A 564 18.48 -1.65 63.49
C LEU A 564 18.85 -1.81 61.97
N ALA A 565 19.98 -2.33 61.47
CA ALA A 565 20.87 -3.46 61.84
C ALA A 565 20.22 -4.85 61.62
N HIS A 566 20.86 -5.92 61.09
CA HIS A 566 22.18 -6.24 60.53
C HIS A 566 21.97 -7.46 59.56
N ALA A 567 22.83 -7.90 58.62
CA ALA A 567 24.08 -7.46 57.95
C ALA A 567 24.08 -8.18 56.55
N LEU A 568 25.11 -8.38 55.69
CA LEU A 568 26.58 -8.25 55.63
C LEU A 568 26.95 -7.48 54.31
N HIS A 569 28.17 -7.23 53.81
CA HIS A 569 29.55 -7.79 53.92
C HIS A 569 29.80 -9.09 53.10
N ALA A 570 30.89 -9.26 52.32
CA ALA A 570 32.08 -8.44 52.03
C ALA A 570 32.71 -8.89 50.66
N ARG A 571 33.85 -8.43 50.09
CA ARG A 571 34.91 -7.44 50.43
C ARG A 571 35.72 -7.09 49.15
N ARG A 572 36.15 -5.81 48.99
CA ARG A 572 37.47 -5.24 48.54
C ARG A 572 38.41 -5.97 47.54
N GLN A 573 39.34 -5.34 46.79
CA GLN A 573 39.72 -3.98 46.31
C GLN A 573 41.24 -4.03 45.94
N ALA A 574 41.77 -2.98 45.30
CA ALA A 574 43.20 -2.68 45.00
C ALA A 574 43.80 -3.34 43.74
N ALA A 575 44.75 -2.73 43.02
CA ALA A 575 45.13 -1.30 42.88
C ALA A 575 46.02 -1.11 41.62
N GLY A 576 46.08 0.11 41.07
CA GLY A 576 46.96 0.45 39.94
C GLY A 576 46.52 1.72 39.21
N ALA A 577 47.47 2.52 38.72
CA ALA A 577 47.25 3.79 38.04
C ALA A 577 48.02 3.86 36.71
N VAL A 578 47.99 5.04 36.06
CA VAL A 578 48.64 5.39 34.78
C VAL A 578 47.89 4.87 33.53
N GLY A 579 47.74 5.73 32.52
CA GLY A 579 47.22 5.34 31.20
C GLY A 579 46.24 6.33 30.55
N LEU A 580 46.72 7.51 30.13
CA LEU A 580 46.02 8.28 29.10
C LEU A 580 46.13 7.54 27.76
N LEU A 581 45.00 7.10 27.17
CA LEU A 581 44.81 6.96 25.71
C LEU A 581 43.35 6.54 25.41
N ALA A 582 42.66 7.32 24.56
CA ALA A 582 41.32 6.98 24.08
C ALA A 582 41.40 6.40 22.64
N PRO A 583 40.92 5.17 22.38
CA PRO A 583 40.93 4.60 21.03
C PRO A 583 39.75 5.11 20.19
N ALA A 584 40.04 5.86 19.13
CA ALA A 584 39.02 6.32 18.18
C ALA A 584 38.52 5.14 17.30
N PHE A 585 37.24 4.80 17.41
CA PHE A 585 36.62 3.69 16.68
C PHE A 585 36.30 4.04 15.20
N TRP A 586 37.34 4.10 14.36
CA TRP A 586 37.19 4.23 12.91
C TRP A 586 36.88 2.88 12.26
N VAL A 587 35.62 2.68 11.83
CA VAL A 587 35.18 1.44 11.15
C VAL A 587 35.70 1.40 9.71
N ARG A 588 36.94 0.92 9.54
CA ARG A 588 37.57 0.70 8.24
C ARG A 588 36.96 -0.55 7.58
N ARG A 589 36.07 -0.36 6.60
CA ARG A 589 35.37 -1.44 5.88
C ARG A 589 36.34 -2.33 5.08
N PHE A 590 36.83 -3.40 5.69
CA PHE A 590 37.48 -4.49 4.95
C PHE A 590 36.45 -5.33 4.17
N LYS A 591 36.75 -5.61 2.89
CA LYS A 591 36.02 -6.62 2.11
C LYS A 591 36.55 -8.03 2.43
N THR A 592 36.12 -8.58 3.56
CA THR A 592 36.19 -10.03 3.79
C THR A 592 34.79 -10.63 3.71
N ARG A 593 34.66 -11.80 3.09
CA ARG A 593 33.42 -12.61 3.18
C ARG A 593 33.35 -13.21 4.57
N VAL A 594 32.85 -12.43 5.55
CA VAL A 594 32.29 -13.01 6.77
C VAL A 594 31.13 -13.91 6.34
N SER A 595 31.16 -15.19 6.70
CA SER A 595 30.09 -16.11 6.32
C SER A 595 28.78 -15.68 7.01
N LEU A 596 27.66 -15.95 6.35
CA LEU A 596 26.33 -15.60 6.87
C LEU A 596 26.10 -16.21 8.27
N GLU A 597 26.69 -17.39 8.51
CA GLU A 597 26.66 -18.12 9.79
C GLU A 597 27.22 -17.30 10.95
N ARG A 598 28.34 -16.59 10.77
CA ARG A 598 28.91 -15.73 11.84
C ARG A 598 28.00 -14.55 12.16
N LEU A 599 27.40 -13.92 11.14
CA LEU A 599 26.44 -12.84 11.35
C LEU A 599 25.14 -13.32 12.02
N HIS A 600 24.82 -14.61 11.90
CA HIS A 600 23.69 -15.25 12.59
C HIS A 600 24.02 -15.74 14.01
N ALA A 601 25.30 -15.82 14.40
CA ALA A 601 25.72 -16.22 15.75
C ALA A 601 25.54 -15.05 16.73
N ASP A 602 26.22 -13.92 16.50
CA ASP A 602 26.17 -12.75 17.39
C ASP A 602 24.75 -12.14 17.53
N VAL A 603 23.87 -12.43 16.57
CA VAL A 603 22.47 -11.99 16.54
C VAL A 603 21.54 -12.88 17.38
N ARG A 604 21.95 -14.07 17.85
CA ARG A 604 21.04 -14.98 18.56
C ARG A 604 20.61 -14.48 19.94
N ASP A 605 21.55 -14.02 20.74
CA ASP A 605 21.30 -13.82 22.17
C ASP A 605 20.82 -12.40 22.49
N SER A 606 21.30 -11.40 21.74
CA SER A 606 21.04 -9.95 21.97
C SER A 606 19.57 -9.51 21.91
N PHE A 607 18.64 -10.32 21.38
CA PHE A 607 17.23 -9.93 21.20
C PHE A 607 16.25 -10.69 22.10
N CYS A 608 16.73 -11.65 22.90
CA CYS A 608 15.90 -12.32 23.89
C CYS A 608 15.61 -11.39 25.08
N ALA A 609 14.42 -11.49 25.66
CA ALA A 609 14.06 -10.78 26.88
C ALA A 609 14.85 -11.34 28.07
N GLU A 610 15.55 -10.47 28.79
CA GLU A 610 16.33 -10.80 29.98
C GLU A 610 15.53 -10.53 31.26
N ALA A 611 15.86 -11.21 32.37
CA ALA A 611 15.12 -11.10 33.62
C ALA A 611 15.12 -9.68 34.25
N PHE A 612 16.00 -8.80 33.77
CA PHE A 612 16.14 -7.41 34.23
C PHE A 612 15.65 -6.36 33.20
N ASP A 613 15.22 -6.76 31.99
CA ASP A 613 14.70 -5.83 30.99
C ASP A 613 13.44 -5.10 31.51
N THR A 614 13.38 -3.78 31.35
CA THR A 614 12.11 -3.07 31.56
C THR A 614 11.15 -3.34 30.40
N SER A 615 9.85 -3.12 30.63
CA SER A 615 8.81 -3.31 29.59
C SER A 615 9.09 -2.51 28.31
N LYS A 616 9.82 -1.38 28.40
CA LYS A 616 10.25 -0.59 27.23
C LYS A 616 11.36 -1.26 26.43
N GLU A 617 12.35 -1.87 27.09
CA GLU A 617 13.43 -2.61 26.43
C GLU A 617 12.90 -3.87 25.76
N VAL A 618 12.03 -4.63 26.43
CA VAL A 618 11.35 -5.78 25.82
C VAL A 618 10.50 -5.36 24.61
N GLN A 619 9.74 -4.26 24.71
CA GLN A 619 9.01 -3.73 23.55
C GLN A 619 9.93 -3.27 22.41
N MET A 620 11.12 -2.76 22.71
CA MET A 620 12.14 -2.43 21.70
C MET A 620 12.72 -3.69 21.04
N LYS A 621 13.11 -4.70 21.83
CA LYS A 621 13.53 -6.03 21.34
C LYS A 621 12.43 -6.66 20.46
N ASN A 622 11.16 -6.56 20.85
CA ASN A 622 10.02 -7.03 20.05
C ASN A 622 9.85 -6.25 18.73
N LYS A 623 10.04 -4.93 18.73
CA LYS A 623 10.02 -4.14 17.50
C LYS A 623 11.16 -4.57 16.57
N GLN A 624 12.37 -4.76 17.09
CA GLN A 624 13.54 -5.21 16.33
C GLN A 624 13.29 -6.60 15.72
N LEU A 625 12.83 -7.57 16.51
CA LEU A 625 12.45 -8.91 16.02
C LEU A 625 11.31 -8.85 14.98
N ARG A 626 10.30 -8.00 15.15
CA ARG A 626 9.23 -7.81 14.15
C ARG A 626 9.76 -7.21 12.85
N VAL A 627 10.72 -6.27 12.91
CA VAL A 627 11.40 -5.72 11.73
C VAL A 627 12.26 -6.79 11.04
N GLN A 628 13.09 -7.52 11.79
CA GLN A 628 13.90 -8.63 11.28
C GLN A 628 13.03 -9.70 10.59
N LEU A 629 11.94 -10.14 11.23
CA LEU A 629 10.97 -11.05 10.62
C LEU A 629 10.36 -10.44 9.35
N SER A 630 9.92 -9.19 9.37
CA SER A 630 9.30 -8.56 8.19
C SER A 630 10.20 -8.46 6.96
N MET A 631 11.53 -8.49 7.15
CA MET A 631 12.54 -8.55 6.09
C MET A 631 13.03 -9.97 5.78
N SER A 632 12.76 -10.94 6.66
CA SER A 632 13.15 -12.34 6.46
C SER A 632 12.26 -12.98 5.40
N PRO A 633 12.78 -13.40 4.24
CA PRO A 633 12.01 -14.20 3.29
C PRO A 633 11.69 -15.57 3.91
N TRP A 634 10.81 -16.32 3.27
CA TRP A 634 10.77 -17.77 3.44
C TRP A 634 11.64 -18.44 2.37
N PRO A 635 12.17 -19.64 2.62
CA PRO A 635 12.91 -20.36 1.60
C PRO A 635 11.94 -20.78 0.50
N ILE A 636 12.38 -20.69 -0.76
CA ILE A 636 11.52 -20.79 -1.95
C ILE A 636 10.77 -22.13 -1.97
N LEU A 637 9.44 -22.05 -1.94
CA LEU A 637 8.56 -23.20 -1.93
C LEU A 637 8.48 -23.83 -3.34
N LYS A 638 9.27 -24.89 -3.56
CA LYS A 638 9.31 -25.65 -4.83
C LYS A 638 8.24 -26.75 -4.93
N SER A 639 7.70 -27.18 -3.81
CA SER A 639 6.72 -28.26 -3.68
C SER A 639 5.85 -28.03 -2.45
N PHE A 640 4.74 -28.76 -2.34
CA PHE A 640 3.89 -28.78 -1.15
C PHE A 640 3.38 -30.20 -0.90
N SER A 641 2.98 -30.48 0.34
CA SER A 641 2.36 -31.74 0.73
C SER A 641 0.84 -31.56 0.86
N ALA A 642 0.06 -32.55 0.44
CA ALA A 642 -1.38 -32.63 0.69
C ALA A 642 -1.82 -34.10 0.61
N ASN A 643 -2.78 -34.54 1.42
CA ASN A 643 -3.30 -35.91 1.44
C ASN A 643 -2.19 -37.00 1.56
N GLY A 644 -1.07 -36.69 2.23
CA GLY A 644 0.09 -37.57 2.35
C GLY A 644 0.97 -37.70 1.10
N GLN A 645 0.68 -36.96 0.03
CA GLN A 645 1.46 -36.91 -1.21
C GLN A 645 2.19 -35.57 -1.37
N ASN A 646 3.29 -35.56 -2.14
CA ASN A 646 4.09 -34.36 -2.41
C ASN A 646 3.94 -33.94 -3.88
N TYR A 647 3.61 -32.67 -4.12
CA TYR A 647 3.36 -32.10 -5.43
C TYR A 647 4.34 -30.97 -5.76
N SER A 648 4.96 -31.03 -6.94
CA SER A 648 5.87 -30.00 -7.44
C SER A 648 5.12 -28.76 -7.94
N LEU A 649 5.70 -27.58 -7.73
CA LEU A 649 5.14 -26.30 -8.20
C LEU A 649 5.84 -25.81 -9.47
N PRO A 650 5.09 -25.25 -10.46
CA PRO A 650 3.63 -25.17 -10.50
C PRO A 650 3.00 -26.53 -10.86
N LEU A 651 1.99 -26.95 -10.10
CA LEU A 651 1.16 -28.11 -10.47
C LEU A 651 0.30 -27.69 -11.66
N ARG A 652 0.62 -28.23 -12.84
CA ARG A 652 0.01 -27.84 -14.12
C ARG A 652 -1.41 -28.40 -14.25
N ALA A 653 -2.21 -27.75 -15.09
CA ALA A 653 -3.56 -28.22 -15.36
C ALA A 653 -3.56 -29.51 -16.19
N GLU A 654 -3.98 -30.61 -15.57
CA GLU A 654 -4.34 -31.85 -16.27
C GLU A 654 -5.76 -31.75 -16.85
N SER A 655 -5.96 -32.36 -18.02
CA SER A 655 -7.27 -32.43 -18.67
C SER A 655 -8.12 -33.55 -18.04
N ARG A 656 -8.79 -33.26 -16.92
CA ARG A 656 -9.70 -34.21 -16.27
C ARG A 656 -11.01 -34.37 -17.07
N ASP A 657 -11.44 -35.62 -17.26
CA ASP A 657 -12.70 -35.94 -17.95
C ASP A 657 -13.90 -35.71 -17.03
N LEU A 658 -14.57 -34.56 -17.21
CA LEU A 658 -15.70 -34.11 -16.40
C LEU A 658 -17.00 -34.93 -16.61
N ARG A 659 -16.96 -36.02 -17.39
CA ARG A 659 -18.06 -37.00 -17.49
C ARG A 659 -18.44 -37.61 -16.13
N ARG A 660 -17.49 -37.70 -15.20
CA ARG A 660 -17.79 -38.01 -13.80
C ARG A 660 -18.08 -36.72 -13.05
N LEU A 661 -19.36 -36.38 -12.94
CA LEU A 661 -19.80 -35.27 -12.09
C LEU A 661 -19.35 -35.51 -10.64
N PRO A 662 -18.78 -34.50 -9.95
CA PRO A 662 -18.44 -34.63 -8.54
C PRO A 662 -19.70 -34.83 -7.68
N PRO A 663 -19.63 -35.57 -6.56
CA PRO A 663 -20.77 -35.74 -5.65
C PRO A 663 -21.31 -34.39 -5.17
N GLU A 664 -22.64 -34.25 -5.10
CA GLU A 664 -23.28 -33.00 -4.66
C GLU A 664 -22.78 -32.48 -3.29
N PRO A 665 -22.54 -33.31 -2.27
CA PRO A 665 -21.87 -32.89 -1.02
C PRO A 665 -20.55 -32.13 -1.23
N VAL A 666 -19.71 -32.60 -2.17
CA VAL A 666 -18.41 -31.98 -2.48
C VAL A 666 -18.61 -30.66 -3.22
N LEU A 667 -19.57 -30.58 -4.15
CA LEU A 667 -19.92 -29.34 -4.83
C LEU A 667 -20.48 -28.28 -3.87
N ALA A 668 -21.33 -28.69 -2.91
CA ALA A 668 -21.86 -27.81 -1.88
C ALA A 668 -20.75 -27.26 -0.98
N TYR A 669 -19.86 -28.13 -0.47
CA TYR A 669 -18.68 -27.73 0.31
C TYR A 669 -17.78 -26.75 -0.47
N LEU A 670 -17.43 -27.08 -1.72
CA LEU A 670 -16.57 -26.22 -2.55
C LEU A 670 -17.23 -24.88 -2.89
N ALA A 671 -18.55 -24.84 -3.07
CA ALA A 671 -19.28 -23.58 -3.25
C ALA A 671 -19.29 -22.73 -1.99
N GLY A 672 -19.45 -23.33 -0.80
CA GLY A 672 -19.29 -22.65 0.47
C GLY A 672 -17.89 -22.06 0.65
N PHE A 673 -16.86 -22.85 0.40
CA PHE A 673 -15.47 -22.39 0.50
C PHE A 673 -15.15 -21.29 -0.52
N PHE A 674 -15.63 -21.44 -1.77
CA PHE A 674 -15.49 -20.42 -2.80
C PHE A 674 -16.27 -19.14 -2.44
N ASP A 675 -17.39 -19.24 -1.73
CA ASP A 675 -18.18 -18.11 -1.26
C ASP A 675 -17.54 -17.33 -0.11
N GLY A 676 -16.58 -17.91 0.61
CA GLY A 676 -15.58 -17.20 1.41
C GLY A 676 -14.41 -16.68 0.56
N ASP A 677 -13.33 -17.46 0.48
CA ASP A 677 -12.03 -17.02 -0.08
C ASP A 677 -11.93 -17.05 -1.62
N GLY A 678 -12.90 -17.63 -2.31
CA GLY A 678 -12.91 -17.71 -3.78
C GLY A 678 -13.13 -16.36 -4.48
N CYS A 679 -12.60 -16.24 -5.70
CA CYS A 679 -12.65 -15.01 -6.49
C CYS A 679 -12.86 -15.30 -7.99
N VAL A 680 -13.97 -14.80 -8.53
CA VAL A 680 -14.19 -14.70 -9.99
C VAL A 680 -13.47 -13.46 -10.52
N SER A 681 -12.81 -13.52 -11.68
CA SER A 681 -12.03 -12.42 -12.23
C SER A 681 -11.94 -12.44 -13.77
N CYS A 682 -11.60 -11.29 -14.35
CA CYS A 682 -11.31 -11.14 -15.79
C CYS A 682 -10.12 -10.17 -15.97
N PRO A 683 -8.86 -10.66 -15.78
CA PRO A 683 -7.66 -9.83 -15.92
C PRO A 683 -7.53 -9.26 -17.34
N HIS A 684 -7.85 -10.06 -18.35
CA HIS A 684 -7.80 -9.71 -19.77
C HIS A 684 -9.11 -10.13 -20.47
N VAL A 685 -9.47 -9.46 -21.57
CA VAL A 685 -10.64 -9.83 -22.39
C VAL A 685 -10.49 -11.19 -23.13
N SER A 686 -9.44 -11.96 -22.83
CA SER A 686 -9.23 -13.32 -23.31
C SER A 686 -10.07 -14.37 -22.58
N GLY A 687 -10.62 -14.09 -21.38
CA GLY A 687 -11.53 -15.02 -20.70
C GLY A 687 -11.88 -14.65 -19.25
N CYS A 688 -12.74 -15.46 -18.63
CA CYS A 688 -12.92 -15.51 -17.18
C CYS A 688 -11.80 -16.34 -16.51
N CYS A 689 -11.61 -16.11 -15.22
CA CYS A 689 -10.65 -16.80 -14.36
C CYS A 689 -11.24 -16.92 -12.95
N LEU A 690 -11.35 -18.14 -12.44
CA LEU A 690 -11.69 -18.44 -11.05
C LEU A 690 -10.38 -18.74 -10.30
N HIS A 691 -10.24 -18.25 -9.07
CA HIS A 691 -9.14 -18.64 -8.19
C HIS A 691 -9.54 -18.71 -6.72
N VAL A 692 -8.82 -19.57 -5.99
CA VAL A 692 -8.84 -19.69 -4.52
C VAL A 692 -7.40 -19.65 -4.05
N GLY A 693 -7.09 -18.86 -3.04
CA GLY A 693 -5.74 -18.77 -2.45
C GLY A 693 -5.74 -19.19 -1.00
N GLN A 694 -4.82 -20.06 -0.61
CA GLN A 694 -4.63 -20.50 0.78
C GLN A 694 -3.15 -20.62 1.12
N SER A 695 -2.81 -20.62 2.41
CA SER A 695 -1.42 -20.86 2.81
C SER A 695 -1.01 -22.31 2.55
N PHE A 696 0.30 -22.56 2.37
CA PHE A 696 0.82 -23.85 1.91
C PHE A 696 0.53 -25.04 2.85
N ASP A 697 0.19 -24.75 4.10
CA ASP A 697 -0.23 -25.64 5.18
C ASP A 697 -1.75 -25.93 5.20
N GLN A 698 -2.47 -25.44 4.19
CA GLN A 698 -3.90 -25.71 3.94
C GLN A 698 -4.08 -26.03 2.44
N ALA A 699 -3.17 -26.83 1.89
CA ALA A 699 -3.14 -27.16 0.47
C ALA A 699 -4.18 -28.22 0.05
N GLU A 700 -4.69 -29.00 1.00
CA GLU A 700 -5.69 -30.07 0.82
C GLU A 700 -6.96 -29.55 0.15
N VAL A 701 -7.46 -28.37 0.54
CA VAL A 701 -8.64 -27.77 -0.11
C VAL A 701 -8.32 -27.29 -1.53
N LEU A 702 -7.10 -26.80 -1.80
CA LEU A 702 -6.67 -26.43 -3.15
C LEU A 702 -6.52 -27.67 -4.04
N MET A 703 -6.07 -28.80 -3.48
CA MET A 703 -6.09 -30.09 -4.13
C MET A 703 -7.52 -30.56 -4.42
N LEU A 704 -8.48 -30.38 -3.50
CA LEU A 704 -9.88 -30.70 -3.75
C LEU A 704 -10.46 -29.85 -4.91
N PHE A 705 -10.14 -28.55 -5.00
CA PHE A 705 -10.48 -27.72 -6.16
C PHE A 705 -9.82 -28.22 -7.46
N TYR A 706 -8.52 -28.58 -7.41
CA TYR A 706 -7.78 -29.13 -8.54
C TYR A 706 -8.35 -30.46 -9.04
N GLU A 707 -8.67 -31.37 -8.12
CA GLU A 707 -9.17 -32.69 -8.43
C GLU A 707 -10.59 -32.67 -9.01
N THR A 708 -11.40 -31.72 -8.54
CA THR A 708 -12.81 -31.53 -8.95
C THR A 708 -12.95 -30.78 -10.27
N PHE A 709 -12.08 -29.80 -10.56
CA PHE A 709 -12.28 -28.84 -11.66
C PHE A 709 -11.10 -28.70 -12.64
N GLY A 710 -9.99 -29.41 -12.41
CA GLY A 710 -8.72 -29.15 -13.10
C GLY A 710 -8.16 -27.79 -12.71
N GLY A 711 -7.60 -27.05 -13.67
CA GLY A 711 -6.87 -25.80 -13.38
C GLY A 711 -5.48 -26.09 -12.79
N SER A 712 -4.75 -25.06 -12.37
CA SER A 712 -3.37 -25.21 -11.86
C SER A 712 -3.22 -24.67 -10.44
N ILE A 713 -2.31 -25.28 -9.66
CA ILE A 713 -1.87 -24.74 -8.35
C ILE A 713 -0.50 -24.11 -8.52
N THR A 714 -0.38 -22.83 -8.17
CA THR A 714 0.87 -22.07 -8.27
C THR A 714 1.19 -21.33 -6.97
N LEU A 715 2.46 -21.00 -6.76
CA LEU A 715 2.87 -20.07 -5.72
C LEU A 715 2.40 -18.66 -6.11
N GLN A 716 1.40 -18.11 -5.42
CA GLN A 716 0.92 -16.74 -5.64
C GLN A 716 1.88 -15.71 -5.06
N ARG A 717 2.45 -15.99 -3.89
CA ARG A 717 3.40 -15.10 -3.23
C ARG A 717 4.28 -15.87 -2.25
N ASP A 718 5.58 -15.56 -2.27
CA ASP A 718 6.53 -16.02 -1.29
C ASP A 718 6.13 -15.64 0.14
N GLY A 719 6.54 -16.48 1.09
CA GLY A 719 6.42 -16.15 2.51
C GLY A 719 7.38 -15.02 2.89
N MET A 720 7.01 -14.23 3.89
CA MET A 720 7.83 -13.14 4.42
C MET A 720 7.48 -12.91 5.89
N GLY A 721 8.42 -13.22 6.78
CA GLY A 721 8.23 -13.19 8.24
C GLY A 721 7.01 -13.98 8.71
N LEU A 722 6.14 -13.31 9.47
CA LEU A 722 4.88 -13.88 9.98
C LEU A 722 3.85 -14.21 8.88
N ARG A 723 4.10 -13.93 7.60
CA ARG A 723 3.22 -14.29 6.48
C ARG A 723 3.74 -15.57 5.83
N LYS A 724 3.10 -16.72 6.08
CA LYS A 724 3.40 -18.00 5.40
C LYS A 724 3.31 -17.84 3.85
N PRO A 725 4.02 -18.67 3.05
CA PRO A 725 3.83 -18.76 1.61
C PRO A 725 2.37 -19.01 1.23
N LEU A 726 1.93 -18.39 0.13
CA LEU A 726 0.54 -18.43 -0.31
C LEU A 726 0.45 -19.17 -1.66
N LEU A 727 -0.20 -20.34 -1.64
CA LEU A 727 -0.58 -21.10 -2.83
C LEU A 727 -1.88 -20.55 -3.41
N ARG A 728 -2.11 -20.79 -4.70
CA ARG A 728 -3.35 -20.46 -5.39
C ARG A 728 -3.73 -21.53 -6.39
N TRP A 729 -4.90 -22.13 -6.21
CA TRP A 729 -5.61 -22.82 -7.28
C TRP A 729 -6.22 -21.81 -8.26
N THR A 730 -6.05 -22.02 -9.56
CA THR A 730 -6.54 -21.13 -10.62
C THR A 730 -7.10 -21.91 -11.81
N ALA A 731 -8.35 -21.64 -12.19
CA ALA A 731 -8.94 -22.08 -13.44
C ALA A 731 -9.05 -20.92 -14.46
N TYR A 732 -8.93 -21.26 -15.75
CA TYR A 732 -9.04 -20.34 -16.88
C TYR A 732 -9.91 -20.95 -17.99
N GLY A 733 -10.49 -20.10 -18.85
CA GLY A 733 -11.16 -20.56 -20.08
C GLY A 733 -12.27 -21.57 -19.81
N GLN A 734 -12.30 -22.69 -20.54
CA GLN A 734 -13.35 -23.71 -20.36
C GLN A 734 -13.36 -24.33 -18.96
N SER A 735 -12.21 -24.56 -18.32
CA SER A 735 -12.16 -25.05 -16.93
C SER A 735 -12.79 -24.03 -15.98
N ALA A 736 -12.56 -22.72 -16.18
CA ALA A 736 -13.23 -21.69 -15.40
C ALA A 736 -14.75 -21.65 -15.64
N ARG A 737 -15.20 -21.81 -16.89
CA ARG A 737 -16.64 -21.88 -17.23
C ARG A 737 -17.31 -23.10 -16.58
N ASN A 738 -16.71 -24.28 -16.70
CA ASN A 738 -17.23 -25.53 -16.14
C ASN A 738 -17.27 -25.50 -14.61
N ALA A 739 -16.19 -25.05 -13.95
CA ALA A 739 -16.16 -24.87 -12.50
C ALA A 739 -17.25 -23.88 -12.04
N ALA A 740 -17.40 -22.75 -12.74
CA ALA A 740 -18.42 -21.76 -12.41
C ALA A 740 -19.84 -22.29 -12.62
N HIS A 741 -20.07 -23.13 -13.64
CA HIS A 741 -21.35 -23.79 -13.91
C HIS A 741 -21.73 -24.79 -12.81
N LEU A 742 -20.75 -25.52 -12.25
CA LEU A 742 -20.98 -26.48 -11.16
C LEU A 742 -21.11 -25.81 -9.78
N LEU A 743 -20.43 -24.68 -9.55
CA LEU A 743 -20.47 -23.94 -8.29
C LEU A 743 -21.69 -23.00 -8.16
N ALA A 744 -22.17 -22.40 -9.27
CA ALA A 744 -23.30 -21.47 -9.23
C ALA A 744 -24.63 -22.09 -8.69
N PRO A 745 -24.95 -23.37 -8.94
CA PRO A 745 -26.11 -24.04 -8.34
C PRO A 745 -26.02 -24.28 -6.84
N GLN A 746 -24.85 -24.12 -6.20
CA GLN A 746 -24.69 -24.31 -4.74
C GLN A 746 -24.22 -23.03 -4.00
N SER A 747 -23.73 -22.02 -4.72
CA SER A 747 -23.34 -20.72 -4.17
C SER A 747 -24.54 -19.88 -3.71
N ILE A 748 -24.31 -19.10 -2.64
CA ILE A 748 -25.22 -18.10 -2.06
C ILE A 748 -24.73 -16.68 -2.35
N THR A 749 -23.47 -16.35 -2.03
CA THR A 749 -22.92 -14.98 -2.06
C THR A 749 -22.28 -14.60 -3.39
N LYS A 750 -21.65 -15.56 -4.09
CA LYS A 750 -21.00 -15.30 -5.39
C LYS A 750 -21.79 -15.82 -6.58
N GLN A 751 -23.02 -16.32 -6.37
CA GLN A 751 -23.84 -16.99 -7.39
C GLN A 751 -23.90 -16.21 -8.71
N ARG A 752 -24.27 -14.91 -8.69
CA ARG A 752 -24.35 -14.11 -9.92
C ARG A 752 -22.99 -13.91 -10.61
N GLN A 753 -21.90 -13.84 -9.85
CA GLN A 753 -20.54 -13.77 -10.41
C GLN A 753 -20.15 -15.09 -11.07
N LEU A 754 -20.58 -16.22 -10.51
CA LEU A 754 -20.36 -17.57 -11.05
C LEU A 754 -21.24 -17.84 -12.29
N LEU A 755 -22.53 -17.48 -12.27
CA LEU A 755 -23.40 -17.58 -13.46
C LEU A 755 -22.82 -16.81 -14.66
N LEU A 756 -22.38 -15.56 -14.42
CA LEU A 756 -21.73 -14.72 -15.44
C LEU A 756 -20.38 -15.29 -15.92
N ALA A 757 -19.67 -16.03 -15.07
CA ALA A 757 -18.42 -16.71 -15.45
C ALA A 757 -18.65 -18.05 -16.15
N ALA A 758 -19.77 -18.73 -15.90
CA ALA A 758 -20.19 -19.95 -16.60
C ALA A 758 -20.63 -19.61 -18.03
N GLN A 759 -21.45 -18.56 -18.18
CA GLN A 759 -21.96 -18.05 -19.45
C GLN A 759 -20.94 -17.17 -20.20
N TRP A 760 -19.64 -17.23 -19.85
CA TRP A 760 -18.65 -16.28 -20.36
C TRP A 760 -18.44 -16.43 -21.88
N PRO A 761 -18.71 -15.38 -22.70
CA PRO A 761 -18.93 -15.55 -24.13
C PRO A 761 -17.68 -15.91 -24.94
N GLU A 762 -17.90 -16.68 -25.99
CA GLU A 762 -16.89 -17.07 -26.99
C GLU A 762 -16.37 -15.84 -27.76
N ALA A 763 -17.26 -14.99 -28.26
CA ALA A 763 -16.87 -13.84 -29.08
C ALA A 763 -16.20 -12.72 -28.27
N LYS A 764 -15.17 -12.10 -28.85
CA LYS A 764 -14.33 -11.10 -28.17
C LYS A 764 -15.05 -9.75 -27.93
N SER A 765 -16.10 -9.46 -28.69
CA SER A 765 -17.01 -8.32 -28.54
C SER A 765 -17.67 -8.33 -27.16
N ASP A 766 -18.49 -9.35 -26.91
CA ASP A 766 -19.49 -9.42 -25.85
C ASP A 766 -18.82 -9.58 -24.46
N ARG A 767 -17.59 -10.08 -24.44
CA ARG A 767 -16.72 -10.13 -23.25
C ARG A 767 -16.44 -8.75 -22.65
N LYS A 768 -16.62 -7.65 -23.40
CA LYS A 768 -16.56 -6.29 -22.84
C LYS A 768 -17.67 -6.09 -21.82
N ASP A 769 -18.88 -6.52 -22.14
CA ASP A 769 -20.08 -6.24 -21.36
C ASP A 769 -20.17 -7.20 -20.16
N CYS A 770 -19.82 -8.48 -20.35
CA CYS A 770 -19.63 -9.40 -19.22
C CYS A 770 -18.48 -8.95 -18.28
N LYS A 771 -17.44 -8.29 -18.80
CA LYS A 771 -16.40 -7.67 -17.97
C LYS A 771 -16.92 -6.42 -17.26
N ALA A 772 -17.75 -5.61 -17.91
CA ALA A 772 -18.39 -4.44 -17.29
C ALA A 772 -19.32 -4.86 -16.16
N GLU A 773 -20.20 -5.84 -16.37
CA GLU A 773 -21.07 -6.40 -15.33
C GLU A 773 -20.24 -7.06 -14.21
N LEU A 774 -19.24 -7.90 -14.50
CA LEU A 774 -18.41 -8.50 -13.45
C LEU A 774 -17.66 -7.43 -12.63
N SER A 775 -17.27 -6.32 -13.26
CA SER A 775 -16.65 -5.18 -12.58
C SER A 775 -17.67 -4.38 -11.76
N ALA A 776 -18.90 -4.23 -12.26
CA ALA A 776 -20.03 -3.64 -11.54
C ALA A 776 -20.38 -4.49 -10.32
N LEU A 777 -20.55 -5.82 -10.45
CA LEU A 777 -20.77 -6.76 -9.34
C LEU A 777 -19.64 -6.72 -8.29
N LYS A 778 -18.40 -6.41 -8.71
CA LYS A 778 -17.28 -6.20 -7.78
C LYS A 778 -17.31 -4.85 -7.07
N ALA A 779 -17.71 -3.78 -7.73
CA ALA A 779 -17.96 -2.48 -7.08
C ALA A 779 -19.17 -2.58 -6.14
N LEU A 780 -20.22 -3.27 -6.58
CA LEU A 780 -21.39 -3.66 -5.82
C LEU A 780 -21.09 -4.70 -4.72
N LYS A 781 -19.83 -5.02 -4.41
CA LYS A 781 -19.45 -5.51 -3.06
C LYS A 781 -19.65 -4.44 -1.98
N GLU A 782 -20.17 -3.25 -2.29
CA GLU A 782 -20.82 -2.37 -1.30
C GLU A 782 -22.26 -2.79 -0.95
N HIS A 783 -22.89 -3.64 -1.76
CA HIS A 783 -24.26 -4.12 -1.61
C HIS A 783 -24.30 -5.64 -1.37
N ASP A 784 -25.37 -6.10 -0.72
CA ASP A 784 -25.55 -7.53 -0.46
C ASP A 784 -25.96 -8.25 -1.75
N SER A 785 -25.11 -9.18 -2.20
CA SER A 785 -25.34 -10.02 -3.39
C SER A 785 -25.72 -11.46 -3.04
N ALA A 786 -25.93 -11.77 -1.76
CA ALA A 786 -26.39 -13.09 -1.34
C ALA A 786 -27.82 -13.36 -1.83
N VAL A 787 -28.03 -14.54 -2.40
CA VAL A 787 -29.35 -15.04 -2.83
C VAL A 787 -29.90 -15.94 -1.73
N ALA A 788 -31.13 -15.67 -1.27
CA ALA A 788 -31.77 -16.50 -0.25
C ALA A 788 -32.04 -17.90 -0.82
N ARG A 789 -31.40 -18.92 -0.26
CA ARG A 789 -31.48 -20.32 -0.69
C ARG A 789 -31.41 -21.27 0.51
N PRO A 790 -31.95 -22.49 0.40
CA PRO A 790 -31.73 -23.53 1.40
C PRO A 790 -30.23 -23.78 1.57
N CYS A 791 -29.73 -23.68 2.80
CA CYS A 791 -28.37 -24.04 3.16
C CYS A 791 -28.27 -25.56 3.41
N SER A 792 -27.09 -26.14 3.19
CA SER A 792 -26.74 -27.52 3.55
C SER A 792 -25.62 -27.54 4.60
N TRP A 793 -25.39 -28.69 5.25
CA TRP A 793 -24.29 -28.79 6.21
C TRP A 793 -22.93 -28.66 5.53
N GLU A 794 -22.81 -29.15 4.31
CA GLU A 794 -21.59 -29.18 3.50
C GLU A 794 -21.23 -27.77 3.03
N TYR A 795 -22.20 -27.02 2.46
CA TYR A 795 -22.01 -25.61 2.13
C TYR A 795 -21.58 -24.79 3.36
N PHE A 796 -22.27 -24.98 4.50
CA PHE A 796 -21.92 -24.29 5.73
C PHE A 796 -20.49 -24.66 6.14
N THR A 797 -20.15 -25.95 6.15
CA THR A 797 -18.82 -26.44 6.52
C THR A 797 -17.72 -25.80 5.68
N GLY A 798 -17.86 -25.77 4.35
CA GLY A 798 -16.90 -25.10 3.47
C GLY A 798 -16.83 -23.58 3.69
N PHE A 799 -17.96 -22.91 3.90
CA PHE A 799 -18.00 -21.47 4.20
C PHE A 799 -17.35 -21.14 5.56
N PHE A 800 -17.50 -22.02 6.56
CA PHE A 800 -16.83 -21.94 7.85
C PHE A 800 -15.33 -22.24 7.73
N ASP A 801 -14.93 -23.14 6.83
CA ASP A 801 -13.53 -23.47 6.61
C ASP A 801 -12.73 -22.36 5.92
N ALA A 802 -13.40 -21.49 5.16
CA ALA A 802 -12.88 -20.17 4.80
C ALA A 802 -13.04 -19.16 5.96
N GLU A 803 -14.24 -18.60 6.14
CA GLU A 803 -14.52 -17.36 6.90
C GLU A 803 -14.85 -17.58 8.39
N GLY A 804 -14.92 -18.83 8.83
CA GLY A 804 -15.18 -19.22 10.21
C GLY A 804 -13.96 -19.17 11.13
N TYR A 805 -14.19 -19.20 12.44
CA TYR A 805 -13.17 -19.16 13.48
C TYR A 805 -13.63 -19.92 14.73
N ILE A 806 -12.77 -20.81 15.24
CA ILE A 806 -12.97 -21.59 16.46
C ILE A 806 -12.16 -20.94 17.59
N LYS A 807 -12.81 -20.60 18.71
CA LYS A 807 -12.15 -19.93 19.83
C LYS A 807 -12.65 -20.44 21.17
N GLN A 808 -11.73 -20.65 22.11
CA GLN A 808 -12.10 -20.81 23.52
C GLN A 808 -12.38 -19.44 24.17
N GLN A 809 -13.41 -19.37 25.00
CA GLN A 809 -13.73 -18.19 25.80
C GLN A 809 -12.82 -18.14 27.04
N ARG A 810 -12.29 -16.95 27.36
CA ARG A 810 -11.33 -16.77 28.47
C ARG A 810 -11.93 -17.18 29.81
N GLY A 811 -11.25 -18.07 30.53
CA GLY A 811 -11.57 -18.41 31.92
C GLY A 811 -12.48 -19.62 32.13
N GLY A 812 -12.69 -20.47 31.11
CA GLY A 812 -13.41 -21.74 31.31
C GLY A 812 -13.43 -22.64 30.07
N ALA A 813 -14.07 -23.80 30.21
CA ALA A 813 -14.37 -24.73 29.12
C ALA A 813 -15.62 -24.29 28.34
N SER A 814 -15.56 -23.12 27.71
CA SER A 814 -16.62 -22.61 26.83
C SER A 814 -16.06 -22.25 25.47
N LEU A 815 -16.81 -22.58 24.41
CA LEU A 815 -16.45 -22.28 23.03
C LEU A 815 -17.23 -21.08 22.51
N LEU A 816 -16.63 -20.44 21.52
CA LEU A 816 -17.22 -19.47 20.61
C LEU A 816 -16.89 -19.94 19.19
N LEU A 817 -17.92 -20.26 18.40
CA LEU A 817 -17.81 -20.32 16.95
C LEU A 817 -18.21 -18.96 16.39
N GLN A 818 -17.40 -18.40 15.50
CA GLN A 818 -17.65 -17.11 14.86
C GLN A 818 -17.48 -17.23 13.36
N ILE A 819 -18.25 -16.46 12.58
CA ILE A 819 -18.05 -16.27 11.14
C ILE A 819 -18.11 -14.78 10.86
N GLY A 820 -17.10 -14.22 10.18
CA GLY A 820 -17.10 -12.82 9.75
C GLY A 820 -17.66 -12.67 8.34
N GLN A 821 -18.42 -11.61 8.08
CA GLN A 821 -18.77 -11.19 6.72
C GLN A 821 -18.92 -9.67 6.61
N LYS A 822 -18.77 -9.12 5.40
CA LYS A 822 -19.13 -7.71 5.16
C LYS A 822 -20.65 -7.52 5.23
N HIS A 823 -21.42 -8.43 4.65
CA HIS A 823 -22.86 -8.32 4.49
C HIS A 823 -23.62 -9.33 5.37
N PRO A 824 -24.79 -8.96 5.92
CA PRO A 824 -25.47 -9.78 6.92
C PRO A 824 -26.27 -10.95 6.32
N ARG A 825 -26.78 -10.87 5.08
CA ARG A 825 -27.81 -11.81 4.60
C ARG A 825 -27.38 -13.27 4.56
N VAL A 826 -26.12 -13.55 4.21
CA VAL A 826 -25.57 -14.92 4.30
C VAL A 826 -25.50 -15.41 5.75
N LEU A 827 -25.15 -14.54 6.70
CA LEU A 827 -25.14 -14.88 8.13
C LEU A 827 -26.57 -15.11 8.66
N GLU A 828 -27.56 -14.38 8.12
CA GLU A 828 -28.98 -14.56 8.43
C GLU A 828 -29.50 -15.89 7.87
N CYS A 829 -29.16 -16.27 6.64
CA CYS A 829 -29.46 -17.59 6.09
C CYS A 829 -28.79 -18.73 6.88
N LEU A 830 -27.54 -18.55 7.32
CA LEU A 830 -26.85 -19.52 8.18
C LEU A 830 -27.52 -19.63 9.57
N ARG A 831 -27.94 -18.51 10.17
CA ARG A 831 -28.73 -18.50 11.42
C ARG A 831 -30.05 -19.24 11.26
N GLU A 832 -30.79 -18.97 10.19
CA GLU A 832 -32.10 -19.60 9.93
C GLU A 832 -31.96 -21.11 9.72
N PHE A 833 -30.91 -21.55 9.04
CA PHE A 833 -30.55 -22.97 8.97
C PHE A 833 -30.25 -23.58 10.35
N LEU A 834 -29.52 -22.88 11.24
CA LEU A 834 -29.24 -23.37 12.60
C LEU A 834 -30.50 -23.46 13.48
N ALA A 835 -31.39 -22.47 13.38
CA ALA A 835 -32.67 -22.49 14.05
C ALA A 835 -33.52 -23.67 13.56
N GLN A 836 -33.63 -23.87 12.24
CA GLN A 836 -34.42 -24.95 11.64
C GLN A 836 -33.85 -26.35 11.93
N ARG A 837 -32.53 -26.53 11.88
CA ARG A 837 -31.90 -27.87 11.97
C ARG A 837 -31.59 -28.33 13.38
N LEU A 838 -31.32 -27.42 14.32
CA LEU A 838 -30.86 -27.76 15.67
C LEU A 838 -31.64 -27.06 16.80
N GLY A 839 -32.60 -26.17 16.49
CA GLY A 839 -33.27 -25.35 17.50
C GLY A 839 -32.31 -24.44 18.26
N LYS A 840 -31.26 -23.91 17.59
CA LYS A 840 -30.21 -23.11 18.22
C LYS A 840 -30.29 -21.66 17.81
N ASP A 841 -30.45 -20.78 18.80
CA ASP A 841 -30.24 -19.35 18.63
C ASP A 841 -28.77 -19.06 18.33
N ALA A 842 -28.51 -18.54 17.13
CA ALA A 842 -27.23 -18.01 16.72
C ALA A 842 -27.34 -16.50 16.51
N THR A 843 -26.48 -15.72 17.16
CA THR A 843 -26.59 -14.25 17.15
C THR A 843 -25.92 -13.70 15.90
N VAL A 844 -26.67 -12.96 15.07
CA VAL A 844 -26.11 -12.10 14.03
C VAL A 844 -26.00 -10.67 14.57
N GLY A 845 -24.86 -10.00 14.39
CA GLY A 845 -24.71 -8.61 14.78
C GLY A 845 -23.52 -7.91 14.13
N LYS A 846 -23.40 -6.60 14.37
CA LYS A 846 -22.30 -5.78 13.81
C LYS A 846 -21.04 -5.90 14.65
N VAL A 847 -19.90 -6.03 13.97
CA VAL A 847 -18.55 -6.00 14.54
C VAL A 847 -17.95 -4.61 14.27
N ALA A 848 -16.88 -4.24 14.97
CA ALA A 848 -16.21 -2.96 14.77
C ALA A 848 -15.83 -2.73 13.29
N GLY A 849 -16.30 -1.62 12.71
CA GLY A 849 -16.13 -1.28 11.30
C GLY A 849 -17.44 -1.42 10.51
N SER A 850 -17.38 -2.04 9.34
CA SER A 850 -18.52 -2.30 8.43
C SER A 850 -18.84 -3.78 8.28
N ALA A 851 -18.30 -4.63 9.16
CA ALA A 851 -18.50 -6.07 9.15
C ALA A 851 -19.64 -6.49 10.10
N HIS A 852 -20.25 -7.62 9.76
CA HIS A 852 -21.21 -8.37 10.56
C HIS A 852 -20.56 -9.70 10.95
N ALA A 853 -21.07 -10.35 12.00
CA ALA A 853 -20.69 -11.71 12.33
C ALA A 853 -21.86 -12.53 12.84
N LEU A 854 -21.80 -13.84 12.57
CA LEU A 854 -22.59 -14.87 13.23
C LEU A 854 -21.77 -15.39 14.42
N TRP A 855 -22.41 -15.58 15.56
CA TRP A 855 -21.81 -16.20 16.74
C TRP A 855 -22.68 -17.34 17.28
N VAL A 856 -22.04 -18.44 17.67
CA VAL A 856 -22.61 -19.46 18.54
C VAL A 856 -21.72 -19.61 19.77
N CYS A 857 -22.34 -19.61 20.95
CA CYS A 857 -21.67 -19.62 22.24
C CYS A 857 -22.01 -20.88 23.04
N GLY A 858 -21.12 -21.27 23.94
CA GLY A 858 -21.36 -22.31 24.93
C GLY A 858 -20.96 -23.71 24.45
N LEU A 859 -20.42 -24.51 25.36
CA LEU A 859 -19.72 -25.75 25.04
C LEU A 859 -20.57 -26.74 24.23
N THR A 860 -21.76 -27.10 24.71
CA THR A 860 -22.60 -28.14 24.10
C THR A 860 -23.03 -27.78 22.67
N SER A 861 -23.57 -26.57 22.46
CA SER A 861 -24.01 -26.13 21.13
C SER A 861 -22.84 -26.01 20.15
N CYS A 862 -21.67 -25.55 20.60
CA CYS A 862 -20.48 -25.51 19.74
C CYS A 862 -19.96 -26.91 19.42
N LYS A 863 -19.93 -27.86 20.38
CA LYS A 863 -19.52 -29.24 20.10
C LYS A 863 -20.44 -29.94 19.10
N GLN A 864 -21.77 -29.75 19.23
CA GLN A 864 -22.74 -30.27 18.26
C GLN A 864 -22.46 -29.75 16.85
N LEU A 865 -22.15 -28.47 16.70
CA LEU A 865 -21.78 -27.89 15.40
C LEU A 865 -20.44 -28.42 14.85
N LEU A 866 -19.43 -28.55 15.70
CA LEU A 866 -18.13 -29.11 15.30
C LEU A 866 -18.25 -30.60 14.91
N GLN A 867 -19.16 -31.36 15.52
CA GLN A 867 -19.50 -32.73 15.08
C GLN A 867 -20.17 -32.73 13.70
N HIS A 868 -21.15 -31.86 13.45
CA HIS A 868 -21.77 -31.74 12.12
C HIS A 868 -20.80 -31.28 11.04
N PHE A 869 -19.91 -30.32 11.33
CA PHE A 869 -18.89 -29.88 10.39
C PHE A 869 -17.88 -31.00 10.07
N LEU A 870 -17.39 -31.73 11.06
CA LEU A 870 -16.49 -32.87 10.82
C LEU A 870 -17.18 -33.98 10.01
N ALA A 871 -18.46 -34.27 10.28
CA ALA A 871 -19.24 -35.25 9.51
C ALA A 871 -19.52 -34.78 8.06
N ALA A 872 -19.64 -33.48 7.83
CA ALA A 872 -19.83 -32.85 6.52
C ALA A 872 -18.50 -32.46 5.83
N GLY A 873 -17.35 -32.99 6.30
CA GLY A 873 -16.07 -32.90 5.59
C GLY A 873 -15.25 -31.65 5.85
N LEU A 874 -15.24 -31.09 7.07
CA LEU A 874 -14.33 -30.01 7.46
C LEU A 874 -12.86 -30.42 7.27
N ILE A 875 -12.07 -29.61 6.56
CA ILE A 875 -10.67 -29.83 6.17
C ILE A 875 -9.74 -28.85 6.90
N CYS A 876 -9.80 -27.56 6.54
CA CYS A 876 -8.81 -26.54 6.92
C CYS A 876 -8.78 -26.25 8.42
N LYS A 877 -9.89 -26.52 9.12
CA LYS A 877 -10.06 -26.36 10.58
C LYS A 877 -10.40 -27.69 11.28
N ALA A 878 -10.15 -28.84 10.64
CA ALA A 878 -10.43 -30.17 11.20
C ALA A 878 -9.80 -30.42 12.58
N GLU A 879 -8.50 -30.14 12.72
CA GLU A 879 -7.80 -30.33 14.01
C GLU A 879 -8.26 -29.34 15.09
N GLN A 880 -8.58 -28.10 14.70
CA GLN A 880 -9.19 -27.13 15.61
C GLN A 880 -10.56 -27.62 16.11
N ALA A 881 -11.36 -28.25 15.23
CA ALA A 881 -12.65 -28.83 15.59
C ALA A 881 -12.48 -30.03 16.55
N LYS A 882 -11.56 -30.96 16.25
CA LYS A 882 -11.23 -32.11 17.12
C LYS A 882 -10.80 -31.68 18.52
N LEU A 883 -9.90 -30.69 18.63
CA LEU A 883 -9.50 -30.10 19.92
C LEU A 883 -10.70 -29.45 20.65
N GLY A 884 -11.59 -28.76 19.92
CA GLY A 884 -12.83 -28.22 20.47
C GLY A 884 -13.78 -29.30 21.02
N LEU A 885 -13.86 -30.47 20.36
CA LEU A 885 -14.59 -31.63 20.87
C LEU A 885 -13.92 -32.23 22.12
N GLY A 886 -12.59 -32.21 22.20
CA GLY A 886 -11.81 -32.60 23.37
C GLY A 886 -11.86 -31.62 24.56
N LEU A 887 -12.49 -30.46 24.42
CA LEU A 887 -12.53 -29.45 25.49
C LEU A 887 -13.37 -29.89 26.69
N THR A 888 -12.73 -29.95 27.86
CA THR A 888 -13.32 -30.19 29.19
C THR A 888 -12.78 -29.16 30.18
N PRO A 889 -13.33 -29.02 31.39
CA PRO A 889 -12.74 -28.17 32.43
C PRO A 889 -11.27 -28.49 32.74
N ALA A 890 -10.87 -29.77 32.69
CA ALA A 890 -9.50 -30.20 32.93
C ALA A 890 -8.57 -29.91 31.74
N THR A 891 -9.00 -30.16 30.50
CA THR A 891 -8.20 -29.91 29.28
C THR A 891 -8.20 -28.44 28.83
N ALA A 892 -8.91 -27.55 29.53
CA ALA A 892 -9.15 -26.17 29.11
C ALA A 892 -7.89 -25.32 28.89
N ALA A 893 -6.81 -25.51 29.65
CA ALA A 893 -5.57 -24.77 29.44
C ALA A 893 -4.78 -25.27 28.22
N GLN A 894 -4.75 -26.60 28.03
CA GLN A 894 -4.09 -27.26 26.89
C GLN A 894 -4.79 -26.92 25.56
N VAL A 895 -6.12 -26.94 25.54
CA VAL A 895 -6.90 -26.67 24.32
C VAL A 895 -6.77 -25.21 23.87
N ASP A 896 -6.74 -24.21 24.77
CA ASP A 896 -6.49 -22.80 24.37
C ASP A 896 -5.07 -22.60 23.81
N ALA A 897 -4.08 -23.36 24.31
CA ALA A 897 -2.71 -23.33 23.80
C ALA A 897 -2.59 -23.99 22.41
N GLU A 898 -3.16 -25.19 22.20
CA GLU A 898 -3.11 -25.89 20.92
C GLU A 898 -3.98 -25.24 19.84
N LEU A 899 -5.20 -24.77 20.19
CA LEU A 899 -5.95 -23.86 19.32
C LEU A 899 -5.15 -22.58 19.02
N GLY A 900 -4.23 -22.18 19.91
CA GLY A 900 -3.30 -21.08 19.67
C GLY A 900 -2.22 -21.36 18.65
N ARG A 901 -1.66 -22.58 18.63
CA ARG A 901 -0.71 -23.05 17.62
C ARG A 901 -1.37 -23.19 16.24
N LEU A 902 -2.61 -23.70 16.20
CA LEU A 902 -3.39 -23.84 14.97
C LEU A 902 -4.06 -22.53 14.50
N THR A 903 -4.10 -21.47 15.31
CA THR A 903 -4.59 -20.15 14.85
C THR A 903 -3.47 -19.45 14.09
N GLY A 904 -3.66 -19.23 12.78
CA GLY A 904 -2.70 -18.51 11.94
C GLY A 904 -2.28 -17.13 12.50
N ASN A 905 -1.10 -16.66 12.10
CA ASN A 905 -0.31 -15.58 12.72
C ASN A 905 -0.98 -14.19 12.87
N GLN A 906 -2.25 -14.01 12.50
CA GLN A 906 -3.04 -12.82 12.80
C GLN A 906 -3.18 -12.56 14.31
N ALA A 907 -3.07 -13.61 15.14
CA ALA A 907 -3.12 -13.56 16.61
C ALA A 907 -1.73 -13.46 17.30
N PHE A 908 -0.64 -13.45 16.53
CA PHE A 908 0.73 -13.56 17.04
C PHE A 908 1.13 -12.40 17.97
N GLY A 909 1.62 -12.71 19.18
CA GLY A 909 1.91 -11.73 20.23
C GLY A 909 0.67 -11.13 20.94
N LYS A 910 -0.56 -11.56 20.61
CA LYS A 910 -1.80 -11.08 21.25
C LYS A 910 -2.39 -12.06 22.27
N ARG A 911 -1.82 -13.27 22.38
CA ARG A 911 -2.20 -14.28 23.36
C ARG A 911 -1.46 -14.04 24.69
N LEU A 912 -2.07 -14.53 25.76
CA LEU A 912 -1.50 -14.53 27.10
C LEU A 912 -1.22 -15.98 27.48
N ASP A 913 -0.05 -16.22 28.03
CA ASP A 913 0.35 -17.45 28.69
C ASP A 913 -0.44 -17.67 30.00
N ALA A 914 -0.17 -18.76 30.72
CA ALA A 914 -0.85 -19.05 31.97
C ALA A 914 -0.70 -17.91 33.01
N ALA A 915 0.51 -17.37 33.18
CA ALA A 915 0.78 -16.31 34.15
C ALA A 915 0.13 -14.98 33.73
N GLY A 916 0.19 -14.62 32.44
CA GLY A 916 -0.52 -13.46 31.90
C GLY A 916 -2.04 -13.58 32.03
N GLN A 917 -2.61 -14.77 31.82
CA GLN A 917 -4.04 -15.02 32.04
C GLN A 917 -4.42 -14.93 33.52
N GLU A 918 -3.60 -15.46 34.44
CA GLU A 918 -3.82 -15.34 35.87
C GLU A 918 -3.74 -13.87 36.34
N ARG A 919 -2.72 -13.14 35.91
CA ARG A 919 -2.56 -11.70 36.21
C ARG A 919 -3.77 -10.90 35.75
N ALA A 920 -4.31 -11.19 34.56
CA ALA A 920 -5.55 -10.59 34.07
C ALA A 920 -6.79 -10.97 34.91
N ARG A 921 -6.87 -12.18 35.47
CA ARG A 921 -7.92 -12.56 36.44
C ARG A 921 -7.77 -11.79 37.75
N LYS A 922 -6.54 -11.65 38.29
CA LYS A 922 -6.27 -10.87 39.50
C LYS A 922 -6.66 -9.41 39.32
N ILE A 923 -6.23 -8.75 38.22
CA ILE A 923 -6.65 -7.37 37.89
C ILE A 923 -8.18 -7.22 37.92
N LYS A 924 -8.92 -8.15 37.29
CA LYS A 924 -10.39 -8.11 37.27
C LYS A 924 -11.00 -8.34 38.66
N ALA A 925 -10.41 -9.19 39.49
CA ALA A 925 -10.85 -9.43 40.87
C ALA A 925 -10.60 -8.19 41.76
N THR A 926 -9.42 -7.57 41.68
CA THR A 926 -9.09 -6.34 42.40
C THR A 926 -9.97 -5.17 41.94
N GLN A 927 -10.29 -5.07 40.64
CA GLN A 927 -11.28 -4.11 40.11
C GLN A 927 -12.67 -4.31 40.72
N ALA A 928 -13.12 -5.55 40.87
CA ALA A 928 -14.39 -5.87 41.54
C ALA A 928 -14.36 -5.59 43.05
N GLN A 929 -13.19 -5.73 43.72
CA GLN A 929 -13.00 -5.30 45.11
C GLN A 929 -13.12 -3.77 45.22
N ALA A 930 -12.32 -3.01 44.47
CA ALA A 930 -12.37 -1.53 44.47
C ALA A 930 -13.78 -0.98 44.18
N ALA A 931 -14.53 -1.60 43.26
CA ALA A 931 -15.90 -1.24 42.94
C ALA A 931 -16.91 -1.53 44.08
N ARG A 932 -16.64 -2.51 44.95
CA ARG A 932 -17.44 -2.76 46.16
C ARG A 932 -17.10 -1.79 47.28
N CYS A 933 -15.81 -1.60 47.59
CA CYS A 933 -15.34 -0.61 48.57
C CYS A 933 -15.90 0.79 48.28
N ARG A 934 -15.91 1.23 47.01
CA ARG A 934 -16.57 2.49 46.58
C ARG A 934 -18.07 2.54 46.90
N LYS A 935 -18.81 1.44 46.67
CA LYS A 935 -20.25 1.36 46.99
C LYS A 935 -20.52 1.32 48.49
N GLN A 936 -19.55 0.91 49.30
CA GLN A 936 -19.61 0.83 50.76
C GLN A 936 -19.05 2.09 51.45
N GLY A 937 -18.72 3.15 50.70
CA GLY A 937 -18.14 4.39 51.24
C GLY A 937 -16.66 4.29 51.64
N GLN A 938 -16.02 3.13 51.48
CA GLN A 938 -14.63 2.85 51.85
C GLN A 938 -13.66 3.42 50.80
N LEU A 939 -13.62 4.75 50.66
CA LEU A 939 -12.87 5.43 49.61
C LEU A 939 -11.35 5.22 49.70
N ALA A 940 -10.79 5.12 50.90
CA ALA A 940 -9.36 4.87 51.11
C ALA A 940 -8.94 3.44 50.68
N GLU A 941 -9.72 2.42 51.04
CA GLU A 941 -9.48 1.04 50.58
C GLU A 941 -9.64 0.94 49.05
N ALA A 942 -10.65 1.62 48.49
CA ALA A 942 -10.83 1.70 47.05
C ALA A 942 -9.67 2.38 46.33
N ALA A 943 -9.01 3.37 46.94
CA ALA A 943 -7.82 4.02 46.38
C ALA A 943 -6.62 3.04 46.39
N ALA A 944 -6.29 2.45 47.53
CA ALA A 944 -5.20 1.46 47.63
C ALA A 944 -5.40 0.26 46.68
N LYS A 945 -6.65 -0.15 46.43
CA LYS A 945 -6.99 -1.18 45.45
C LYS A 945 -6.80 -0.75 44.00
N LEU A 946 -6.84 0.54 43.69
CA LEU A 946 -6.50 1.08 42.37
C LEU A 946 -4.99 1.17 42.16
N ASP A 947 -4.23 1.50 43.20
CA ASP A 947 -2.76 1.45 43.15
C ASP A 947 -2.28 0.01 42.94
N GLU A 948 -2.88 -0.98 43.62
CA GLU A 948 -2.65 -2.42 43.34
C GLU A 948 -2.94 -2.75 41.86
N ILE A 949 -4.01 -2.20 41.27
CA ILE A 949 -4.37 -2.44 39.86
C ILE A 949 -3.33 -1.87 38.90
N GLU A 950 -2.76 -0.68 39.14
CA GLU A 950 -1.73 -0.13 38.25
C GLU A 950 -0.41 -0.91 38.33
N VAL A 951 0.00 -1.40 39.51
CA VAL A 951 1.14 -2.33 39.64
C VAL A 951 0.87 -3.62 38.86
N LEU A 952 -0.28 -4.25 39.08
CA LEU A 952 -0.65 -5.49 38.38
C LEU A 952 -0.74 -5.33 36.85
N LYS A 953 -1.15 -4.15 36.36
CA LYS A 953 -1.14 -3.80 34.93
C LYS A 953 0.27 -3.67 34.37
N ALA A 954 1.19 -3.03 35.11
CA ALA A 954 2.57 -2.87 34.68
C ALA A 954 3.28 -4.24 34.57
N GLU A 955 3.11 -5.11 35.57
CA GLU A 955 3.54 -6.52 35.51
C GLU A 955 2.91 -7.26 34.32
N HIS A 956 1.60 -7.08 34.09
CA HIS A 956 0.88 -7.77 33.03
C HIS A 956 1.39 -7.39 31.62
N GLU A 957 1.63 -6.11 31.38
CA GLU A 957 2.17 -5.62 30.10
C GLU A 957 3.66 -5.99 29.92
N LEU A 958 4.44 -6.12 31.01
CA LEU A 958 5.78 -6.71 30.95
C LEU A 958 5.73 -8.19 30.56
N LEU A 959 4.99 -9.04 31.31
CA LEU A 959 4.86 -10.47 31.04
C LEU A 959 4.37 -10.74 29.60
N LYS A 960 3.37 -9.99 29.16
CA LYS A 960 2.84 -10.03 27.79
C LYS A 960 3.89 -9.64 26.74
N ALA A 961 4.72 -8.63 26.99
CA ALA A 961 5.83 -8.27 26.11
C ALA A 961 6.92 -9.37 26.08
N CYS A 962 7.27 -9.96 27.24
CA CYS A 962 8.23 -11.06 27.30
C CYS A 962 7.74 -12.32 26.58
N HIS A 963 6.45 -12.65 26.71
CA HIS A 963 5.85 -13.78 25.99
C HIS A 963 5.79 -13.52 24.47
N GLU A 964 5.48 -12.29 24.04
CA GLU A 964 5.62 -11.90 22.63
C GLU A 964 7.08 -12.00 22.15
N ASN A 965 8.06 -11.59 22.98
CA ASN A 965 9.49 -11.68 22.66
C ASN A 965 9.90 -13.13 22.38
N GLN A 966 9.58 -14.02 23.31
CA GLN A 966 9.86 -15.45 23.19
C GLN A 966 9.23 -16.03 21.92
N GLN A 967 7.93 -15.76 21.67
CA GLN A 967 7.25 -16.21 20.46
C GLN A 967 7.98 -15.71 19.20
N LEU A 968 8.31 -14.41 19.12
CA LEU A 968 9.01 -13.83 17.97
C LEU A 968 10.40 -14.47 17.76
N ALA A 969 11.18 -14.67 18.82
CA ALA A 969 12.52 -15.26 18.77
C ALA A 969 12.49 -16.75 18.40
N GLU A 970 11.50 -17.52 18.88
CA GLU A 970 11.25 -18.90 18.46
C GLU A 970 10.86 -18.96 16.97
N TYR A 971 10.05 -18.02 16.50
CA TYR A 971 9.61 -17.96 15.12
C TYR A 971 10.72 -17.51 14.15
N VAL A 972 11.61 -16.59 14.57
CA VAL A 972 12.87 -16.29 13.84
C VAL A 972 13.69 -17.57 13.69
N ARG A 973 13.90 -18.32 14.78
CA ARG A 973 14.62 -19.60 14.75
C ARG A 973 13.96 -20.64 13.83
N LYS A 974 12.62 -20.73 13.82
CA LYS A 974 11.85 -21.61 12.92
C LYS A 974 11.99 -21.21 11.44
N VAL A 975 11.89 -19.93 11.11
CA VAL A 975 12.07 -19.47 9.71
C VAL A 975 13.53 -19.65 9.26
N GLN A 976 14.51 -19.46 10.14
CA GLN A 976 15.91 -19.72 9.82
C GLN A 976 16.22 -21.22 9.62
N SER A 977 15.71 -22.13 10.45
CA SER A 977 15.97 -23.56 10.28
C SER A 977 15.39 -24.12 8.98
N LEU A 978 14.27 -23.58 8.49
CA LEU A 978 13.71 -23.92 7.17
C LEU A 978 14.63 -23.55 6.00
N HIS A 979 15.53 -22.57 6.15
CA HIS A 979 16.53 -22.26 5.12
C HIS A 979 17.70 -23.27 5.14
N ASN A 980 18.10 -23.71 6.33
CA ASN A 980 19.25 -24.58 6.52
C ASN A 980 18.95 -26.05 6.17
N ASN A 981 17.75 -26.53 6.48
CA ASN A 981 17.44 -27.97 6.42
C ASN A 981 17.08 -28.48 5.00
N SER A 982 16.89 -27.59 4.03
CA SER A 982 16.19 -27.82 2.75
C SER A 982 14.71 -28.24 2.91
N TRP A 983 13.91 -28.04 1.86
CA TRP A 983 12.50 -28.45 1.83
C TRP A 983 12.31 -29.95 1.46
N GLU A 984 13.38 -30.73 1.37
CA GLU A 984 13.36 -32.08 0.76
C GLU A 984 13.12 -33.21 1.80
N GLY A 985 12.97 -32.86 3.09
CA GLY A 985 12.60 -33.79 4.17
C GLY A 985 11.11 -33.71 4.59
N PRO A 986 10.54 -34.77 5.19
CA PRO A 986 9.11 -34.89 5.54
C PRO A 986 8.65 -34.01 6.74
N ILE A 987 9.38 -32.93 7.03
CA ILE A 987 9.23 -32.09 8.23
C ILE A 987 8.03 -31.12 8.12
N ALA A 988 7.36 -31.06 6.96
CA ALA A 988 6.26 -30.13 6.69
C ALA A 988 5.00 -30.33 7.57
N HIS A 989 4.71 -31.56 8.03
CA HIS A 989 3.46 -31.91 8.71
C HIS A 989 3.32 -31.45 10.18
N GLY A 990 4.15 -30.51 10.66
CA GLY A 990 4.11 -29.97 12.04
C GLY A 990 4.32 -28.45 12.16
N MET A 991 3.77 -27.67 11.21
CA MET A 991 4.18 -26.27 10.94
C MET A 991 3.27 -25.14 11.44
#